data_AF-A0A8J5XU08-F1
#
_entry.id   AF-A0A8J5XU08-F1
#
_cell.length_a   1.000
_cell.length_b   1.000
_cell.length_c   1.000
_cell.angle_alpha   90.00
_cell.angle_beta   90.00
_cell.angle_gamma   90.00
#
_symmetry.space_group_name_H-M   'P 1'
#
loop_
_entity.id
_entity.type
_entity.pdbx_description
1 polymer ?
#
loop_
_entity_poly.entity_id
_entity_poly.type
_entity_poly.pdbx_seq_one_letter_code
_entity_poly.pdbx_strand_id
1 'polypeptide(L)'
;MSHGFASVVASACGPSGRTVLTRVAHRSPARLLPMRTATAQQAGAVWCAIGSYGGGLLGGDVIDVAAHVGAGATLALTTQSSTKVYRTRGPTTEQRLRAVVSRGALLVHAPDPLVPYARSDLEQSVAVALEPGGSAVVVDCIGAGRVTNGERWAFRRLWSRTELHLVGAPARHAGAVAADTHAALGDARTSDLAALAEPSAWTHSARLPELVEAICLDRPAERSGEGDAGAREFGFDVGGARGDGSFVACATVVLAGPRAAQCIEAFNLAAQRSVARRARTRAQSTPDARAAGGRAAAGERLSEDERAAVGAAVDAAFAALRSDVHVGISHARLHHEAAGPAAARASADVAVARVVARVGEDLTRVLAACLAPLCAQLGAGPYADRLHGRATAAAPPRDAAYPPLDWSARSPKFGPSSRPPIAELPPARADGASAADRAAAPSLDASAQWRLGMLIDSGLPTGGFAHSAGLEATKQLLLTGDARRGARTDGAVAAMLAAAARSSARLHSAFVASAHAAVLAASARGADGAVDAQLWDEWAHLDTMLSSLLAGHEPASRASRVQGAALARVGELWLRAGGASMRDSAGARLLERAHAAPAASSAASALSGVHAATVFGALAAALAVPPTAAVRAHAFVGARDALSAAIRLDLVGPLHAVELMASLRAAAADGERAAEHAARRAIVRAGLAPRPAADGTWELSDALAASRAARLIAVRHAAGAAPVLDTLHACHDLLEMRLFQT
;
A
#
# COMPACT_ATOMS: atom_id res chain seq x y z
N MET A 1 16.40 19.97 -8.09
CA MET A 1 17.13 19.01 -7.23
C MET A 1 16.64 19.26 -5.82
N SER A 2 16.05 18.24 -5.21
CA SER A 2 15.56 18.34 -3.85
C SER A 2 16.36 17.40 -2.96
N HIS A 3 16.71 17.87 -1.75
CA HIS A 3 17.50 17.09 -0.79
C HIS A 3 16.69 16.90 0.47
N GLY A 4 16.23 15.65 0.66
CA GLY A 4 15.43 15.23 1.79
C GLY A 4 16.29 14.52 2.82
N PHE A 5 15.98 14.75 4.10
CA PHE A 5 16.66 14.09 5.20
C PHE A 5 15.64 13.51 6.16
N ALA A 6 15.91 12.35 6.74
CA ALA A 6 15.13 11.81 7.83
C ALA A 6 16.01 11.07 8.85
N SER A 7 15.74 11.22 10.14
CA SER A 7 16.44 10.51 11.21
C SER A 7 15.48 9.96 12.25
N VAL A 8 15.74 8.74 12.72
CA VAL A 8 15.00 8.09 13.81
C VAL A 8 15.92 7.46 14.84
N VAL A 9 15.57 7.62 16.11
CA VAL A 9 16.23 6.96 17.25
C VAL A 9 15.18 6.16 18.01
N ALA A 10 15.40 4.85 18.09
CA ALA A 10 14.59 3.91 18.85
C ALA A 10 15.37 3.44 20.08
N SER A 11 14.73 3.42 21.25
CA SER A 11 15.36 3.02 22.51
C SER A 11 14.40 2.13 23.32
N ALA A 12 14.93 1.14 24.03
CA ALA A 12 14.15 0.36 24.98
C ALA A 12 13.95 1.18 26.27
N CYS A 13 12.72 1.24 26.78
CA CYS A 13 12.38 1.98 27.99
C CYS A 13 11.58 1.12 28.99
N GLY A 14 11.87 1.34 30.27
CA GLY A 14 11.20 0.72 31.41
C GLY A 14 11.55 -0.75 31.65
N PRO A 15 11.05 -1.36 32.74
CA PRO A 15 11.32 -2.75 33.11
C PRO A 15 10.84 -3.77 32.08
N SER A 16 9.82 -3.39 31.29
CA SER A 16 9.23 -4.21 30.24
C SER A 16 10.03 -4.23 28.92
N GLY A 17 11.10 -3.44 28.80
CA GLY A 17 11.93 -3.39 27.58
C GLY A 17 11.21 -2.88 26.32
N ARG A 18 10.16 -2.06 26.47
CA ARG A 18 9.35 -1.61 25.34
C ARG A 18 10.12 -0.59 24.50
N THR A 19 10.13 -0.77 23.19
CA THR A 19 10.75 0.21 22.29
C THR A 19 9.90 1.47 22.17
N VAL A 20 10.53 2.63 22.30
CA VAL A 20 9.95 3.95 22.02
C VAL A 20 10.84 4.72 21.06
N LEU A 21 10.25 5.62 20.28
CA LEU A 21 11.03 6.57 19.49
C LEU A 21 11.39 7.76 20.37
N THR A 22 12.67 7.93 20.67
CA THR A 22 13.19 9.05 21.46
C THR A 22 13.50 10.26 20.59
N ARG A 23 13.73 10.06 19.28
CA ARG A 23 13.90 11.14 18.30
C ARG A 23 13.32 10.75 16.95
N VAL A 24 12.58 11.66 16.34
CA VAL A 24 12.16 11.60 14.94
C VAL A 24 12.33 13.00 14.34
N ALA A 25 13.14 13.12 13.30
CA ALA A 25 13.31 14.37 12.55
C ALA A 25 13.24 14.09 11.06
N HIS A 26 12.68 15.00 10.28
CA HIS A 26 12.68 14.89 8.83
C HIS A 26 12.55 16.27 8.17
N ARG A 27 13.02 16.35 6.92
CA ARG A 27 12.93 17.51 6.05
C ARG A 27 12.52 17.06 4.65
N SER A 28 11.58 17.80 4.07
CA SER A 28 11.09 17.59 2.71
C SER A 28 12.23 17.50 1.69
N PRO A 29 12.12 16.62 0.68
CA PRO A 29 10.98 15.72 0.39
C PRO A 29 10.87 14.49 1.28
N ALA A 30 11.84 14.17 2.14
CA ALA A 30 11.79 12.98 2.98
C ALA A 30 10.82 13.14 4.17
N ARG A 31 10.13 12.07 4.51
CA ARG A 31 9.22 12.00 5.67
C ARG A 31 9.34 10.67 6.39
N LEU A 32 9.31 10.73 7.71
CA LEU A 32 9.19 9.57 8.58
C LEU A 32 7.84 9.59 9.28
N LEU A 33 7.12 8.48 9.19
CA LEU A 33 5.78 8.30 9.72
C LEU A 33 5.78 7.17 10.75
N PRO A 34 5.85 7.48 12.05
CA PRO A 34 5.68 6.48 13.10
C PRO A 34 4.30 5.83 13.03
N MET A 35 4.24 4.51 12.94
CA MET A 35 3.02 3.72 12.98
C MET A 35 2.84 3.13 14.38
N ARG A 36 1.83 3.61 15.10
CA ARG A 36 1.48 3.14 16.44
C ARG A 36 0.38 2.09 16.34
N THR A 37 0.75 0.84 16.06
CA THR A 37 -0.19 -0.29 16.11
C THR A 37 -0.19 -0.94 17.49
N ALA A 38 -1.36 -1.38 17.96
CA ALA A 38 -1.49 -2.06 19.25
C ALA A 38 -0.64 -3.33 19.31
N THR A 39 -0.58 -4.08 18.21
CA THR A 39 0.19 -5.33 18.14
C THR A 39 1.69 -5.08 18.20
N ALA A 40 2.23 -4.06 17.52
CA ALA A 40 3.64 -3.69 17.64
C ALA A 40 3.97 -3.22 19.06
N GLN A 41 3.08 -2.44 19.67
CA GLN A 41 3.23 -1.99 21.04
C GLN A 41 3.24 -3.11 22.07
N GLN A 42 2.44 -4.16 21.85
CA GLN A 42 2.41 -5.39 22.66
C GLN A 42 3.69 -6.21 22.47
N ALA A 43 4.20 -6.31 21.24
CA ALA A 43 5.47 -6.95 20.92
C ALA A 43 6.71 -6.14 21.36
N GLY A 44 6.53 -4.93 21.89
CA GLY A 44 7.63 -4.06 22.31
C GLY A 44 8.43 -3.46 21.14
N ALA A 45 7.84 -3.36 19.95
CA ALA A 45 8.46 -2.84 18.73
C ALA A 45 7.83 -1.51 18.26
N VAL A 46 8.52 -0.83 17.35
CA VAL A 46 7.99 0.33 16.62
C VAL A 46 8.15 0.15 15.12
N TRP A 47 7.11 0.52 14.38
CA TRP A 47 7.13 0.60 12.93
C TRP A 47 7.20 2.05 12.47
N CYS A 48 7.99 2.35 11.44
CA CYS A 48 8.03 3.64 10.78
C CYS A 48 7.98 3.45 9.25
N ALA A 49 7.12 4.21 8.56
CA ALA A 49 7.19 4.34 7.11
C ALA A 49 8.10 5.51 6.71
N ILE A 50 8.97 5.25 5.74
CA ILE A 50 9.68 6.25 4.96
C ILE A 50 8.77 6.64 3.78
N GLY A 51 8.62 7.94 3.54
CA GLY A 51 7.89 8.46 2.38
C GLY A 51 8.62 9.65 1.75
N SER A 52 8.28 9.94 0.49
CA SER A 52 8.68 11.17 -0.18
C SER A 52 7.46 11.99 -0.59
N TYR A 53 7.54 13.32 -0.49
CA TYR A 53 6.58 14.22 -1.12
C TYR A 53 6.71 14.11 -2.65
N GLY A 54 5.64 13.71 -3.35
CA GLY A 54 5.63 13.62 -4.82
C GLY A 54 5.32 12.22 -5.40
N GLY A 55 5.16 11.20 -4.56
CA GLY A 55 4.76 9.86 -5.02
C GLY A 55 5.86 9.07 -5.75
N GLY A 56 7.12 9.52 -5.67
CA GLY A 56 8.31 8.90 -6.24
C GLY A 56 9.52 9.84 -6.16
N LEU A 57 10.61 9.46 -6.83
CA LEU A 57 11.86 10.22 -6.94
C LEU A 57 12.03 10.76 -8.37
N LEU A 58 12.38 12.03 -8.49
CA LEU A 58 12.69 12.69 -9.77
C LEU A 58 14.21 12.73 -10.00
N GLY A 59 14.62 13.04 -11.23
CA GLY A 59 16.02 13.17 -11.59
C GLY A 59 16.76 14.20 -10.73
N GLY A 60 17.85 13.78 -10.08
CA GLY A 60 18.67 14.61 -9.20
C GLY A 60 18.10 14.85 -7.80
N ASP A 61 17.09 14.08 -7.38
CA ASP A 61 16.66 14.05 -5.98
C ASP A 61 17.64 13.23 -5.13
N VAL A 62 17.84 13.66 -3.88
CA VAL A 62 18.67 12.98 -2.89
C VAL A 62 17.85 12.75 -1.63
N ILE A 63 17.79 11.51 -1.15
CA ILE A 63 17.11 11.13 0.11
C ILE A 63 18.12 10.47 1.04
N ASP A 64 18.40 11.10 2.17
CA ASP A 64 19.25 10.53 3.22
C ASP A 64 18.42 10.15 4.45
N VAL A 65 18.52 8.89 4.88
CA VAL A 65 17.84 8.36 6.05
C VAL A 65 18.87 7.82 7.05
N ALA A 66 18.76 8.23 8.31
CA ALA A 66 19.58 7.75 9.42
C ALA A 66 18.71 7.04 10.47
N ALA A 67 19.16 5.88 10.94
CA ALA A 67 18.47 5.12 11.98
C ALA A 67 19.43 4.70 13.10
N HIS A 68 19.04 4.92 14.35
CA HIS A 68 19.75 4.36 15.50
C HIS A 68 18.80 3.48 16.29
N VAL A 69 19.15 2.20 16.45
CA VAL A 69 18.39 1.22 17.22
C VAL A 69 19.21 0.88 18.46
N GLY A 70 18.87 1.52 19.57
CA GLY A 70 19.57 1.37 20.84
C GLY A 70 19.41 -0.03 21.44
N ALA A 71 20.21 -0.33 22.45
CA ALA A 71 20.29 -1.68 23.02
C ALA A 71 18.91 -2.26 23.39
N GLY A 72 18.66 -3.50 22.96
CA GLY A 72 17.39 -4.20 23.17
C GLY A 72 16.18 -3.67 22.38
N ALA A 73 16.29 -2.54 21.68
CA ALA A 73 15.19 -1.94 20.94
C ALA A 73 14.89 -2.69 19.63
N THR A 74 13.65 -2.58 19.15
CA THR A 74 13.18 -3.23 17.92
C THR A 74 12.50 -2.21 17.01
N LEU A 75 13.10 -1.95 15.84
CA LEU A 75 12.62 -0.98 14.86
C LEU A 75 12.38 -1.64 13.50
N ALA A 76 11.16 -1.51 12.97
CA ALA A 76 10.84 -1.82 11.59
C ALA A 76 10.75 -0.54 10.75
N LEU A 77 11.52 -0.46 9.67
CA LEU A 77 11.49 0.59 8.67
C LEU A 77 10.90 0.05 7.36
N THR A 78 9.76 0.58 6.95
CA THR A 78 9.08 0.25 5.69
C THR A 78 8.89 1.50 4.84
N THR A 79 8.17 1.40 3.73
CA THR A 79 7.75 2.52 2.89
C THR A 79 6.23 2.68 2.91
N GLN A 80 5.74 3.87 2.59
CA GLN A 80 4.29 4.08 2.46
C GLN A 80 3.69 3.26 1.30
N SER A 81 4.45 3.11 0.22
CA SER A 81 4.12 2.34 -0.98
C SER A 81 5.40 2.12 -1.79
N SER A 82 5.30 1.38 -2.90
CA SER A 82 6.39 1.23 -3.86
C SER A 82 6.99 2.59 -4.27
N THR A 83 8.29 2.77 -4.03
CA THR A 83 9.03 3.95 -4.46
C THR A 83 9.18 3.92 -5.98
N LYS A 84 8.59 4.90 -6.67
CA LYS A 84 8.71 5.05 -8.12
C LYS A 84 9.93 5.90 -8.44
N VAL A 85 10.75 5.50 -9.41
CA VAL A 85 11.87 6.34 -9.91
C VAL A 85 11.52 6.82 -11.29
N TYR A 86 11.27 8.12 -11.43
CA TYR A 86 10.90 8.71 -12.71
C TYR A 86 12.11 8.86 -13.64
N ARG A 87 11.84 9.23 -14.90
CA ARG A 87 12.87 9.50 -15.90
C ARG A 87 13.83 10.58 -15.43
N THR A 88 15.12 10.30 -15.55
CA THR A 88 16.19 11.22 -15.16
C THR A 88 16.67 12.00 -16.39
N ARG A 89 16.43 13.32 -16.42
CA ARG A 89 16.90 14.26 -17.48
C ARG A 89 18.13 15.08 -17.06
N GLY A 90 18.74 14.76 -15.92
CA GLY A 90 19.84 15.50 -15.29
C GLY A 90 20.72 14.57 -14.44
N PRO A 91 21.23 15.01 -13.27
CA PRO A 91 22.04 14.18 -12.39
C PRO A 91 21.33 12.92 -11.91
N THR A 92 22.12 11.94 -11.51
CA THR A 92 21.67 10.71 -10.87
C THR A 92 20.79 11.01 -9.66
N THR A 93 19.72 10.26 -9.51
CA THR A 93 18.89 10.26 -8.30
C THR A 93 19.56 9.39 -7.24
N GLU A 94 19.57 9.81 -5.99
CA GLU A 94 20.30 9.12 -4.91
C GLU A 94 19.41 8.81 -3.70
N GLN A 95 19.57 7.62 -3.13
CA GLN A 95 18.91 7.23 -1.89
C GLN A 95 19.90 6.53 -0.96
N ARG A 96 20.03 7.03 0.27
CA ARG A 96 20.95 6.48 1.27
C ARG A 96 20.24 6.15 2.57
N LEU A 97 20.48 4.96 3.11
CA LEU A 97 20.09 4.56 4.47
C LEU A 97 21.35 4.21 5.26
N ARG A 98 21.56 4.87 6.40
CA ARG A 98 22.62 4.54 7.36
C ARG A 98 21.99 4.13 8.67
N ALA A 99 22.36 2.97 9.19
CA ALA A 99 21.83 2.49 10.45
C ALA A 99 22.92 2.04 11.42
N VAL A 100 22.67 2.28 12.71
CA VAL A 100 23.47 1.73 13.81
C VAL A 100 22.55 0.86 14.67
N VAL A 101 22.96 -0.38 14.91
CA VAL A 101 22.17 -1.38 15.63
C VAL A 101 22.98 -1.89 16.80
N SER A 102 22.54 -1.54 18.01
CA SER A 102 23.25 -1.89 19.24
C SER A 102 23.00 -3.33 19.69
N ARG A 103 23.76 -3.78 20.69
CA ARG A 103 23.62 -5.12 21.27
C ARG A 103 22.17 -5.44 21.66
N GLY A 104 21.69 -6.62 21.27
CA GLY A 104 20.32 -7.11 21.53
C GLY A 104 19.23 -6.38 20.74
N ALA A 105 19.58 -5.34 19.98
CA ALA A 105 18.66 -4.60 19.16
C ALA A 105 18.33 -5.35 17.85
N LEU A 106 17.19 -5.02 17.25
CA LEU A 106 16.78 -5.53 15.95
C LEU A 106 16.34 -4.39 15.03
N LEU A 107 17.00 -4.30 13.87
CA LEU A 107 16.53 -3.49 12.74
C LEU A 107 15.91 -4.39 11.67
N VAL A 108 14.69 -4.09 11.24
CA VAL A 108 14.06 -4.70 10.06
C VAL A 108 13.78 -3.61 9.04
N HIS A 109 14.61 -3.49 8.00
CA HIS A 109 14.35 -2.65 6.85
C HIS A 109 13.65 -3.48 5.76
N ALA A 110 12.34 -3.27 5.59
CA ALA A 110 11.48 -4.00 4.66
C ALA A 110 10.62 -3.03 3.83
N PRO A 111 11.23 -2.33 2.85
CA PRO A 111 10.52 -1.44 1.94
C PRO A 111 9.68 -2.21 0.91
N ASP A 112 8.63 -1.58 0.39
CA ASP A 112 7.92 -2.06 -0.80
C ASP A 112 8.86 -2.04 -2.03
N PRO A 113 8.59 -2.85 -3.08
CA PRO A 113 9.45 -2.91 -4.26
C PRO A 113 9.66 -1.54 -4.92
N LEU A 114 10.91 -1.21 -5.22
CA LEU A 114 11.30 -0.08 -6.05
C LEU A 114 10.78 -0.29 -7.48
N VAL A 115 10.19 0.73 -8.10
CA VAL A 115 9.68 0.68 -9.48
C VAL A 115 10.40 1.70 -10.35
N PRO A 116 11.51 1.31 -11.01
CA PRO A 116 12.24 2.19 -11.92
C PRO A 116 11.50 2.35 -13.26
N TYR A 117 11.26 3.59 -13.70
CA TYR A 117 10.60 3.87 -14.98
C TYR A 117 11.60 3.88 -16.13
N ALA A 118 11.11 3.80 -17.37
CA ALA A 118 11.96 3.88 -18.54
C ALA A 118 12.86 5.13 -18.52
N ARG A 119 14.18 4.90 -18.67
CA ARG A 119 15.25 5.90 -18.63
C ARG A 119 15.46 6.59 -17.27
N SER A 120 15.12 5.95 -16.15
CA SER A 120 15.56 6.41 -14.83
C SER A 120 17.05 6.11 -14.60
N ASP A 121 17.70 6.90 -13.74
CA ASP A 121 19.03 6.63 -13.18
C ASP A 121 18.99 6.80 -11.66
N LEU A 122 19.24 5.71 -10.93
CA LEU A 122 19.24 5.65 -9.48
C LEU A 122 20.56 5.07 -8.95
N GLU A 123 21.06 5.69 -7.89
CA GLU A 123 22.05 5.14 -7.00
C GLU A 123 21.47 4.95 -5.58
N GLN A 124 21.47 3.72 -5.08
CA GLN A 124 20.96 3.37 -3.76
C GLN A 124 22.05 2.73 -2.91
N SER A 125 22.17 3.17 -1.65
CA SER A 125 23.07 2.56 -0.68
C SER A 125 22.40 2.34 0.68
N VAL A 126 22.54 1.14 1.24
CA VAL A 126 22.19 0.83 2.63
C VAL A 126 23.44 0.41 3.37
N ALA A 127 23.78 1.07 4.47
CA ALA A 127 24.92 0.72 5.31
C ALA A 127 24.46 0.51 6.76
N VAL A 128 24.75 -0.66 7.32
CA VAL A 128 24.38 -1.02 8.70
C VAL A 128 25.64 -1.29 9.51
N ALA A 129 25.86 -0.49 10.55
CA ALA A 129 26.85 -0.77 11.59
C ALA A 129 26.18 -1.59 12.71
N LEU A 130 26.66 -2.81 12.91
CA LEU A 130 26.08 -3.82 13.80
C LEU A 130 27.03 -4.08 14.98
N GLU A 131 26.58 -3.84 16.21
CA GLU A 131 27.32 -4.25 17.41
C GLU A 131 27.21 -5.77 17.64
N PRO A 132 28.15 -6.38 18.40
CA PRO A 132 28.07 -7.80 18.75
C PRO A 132 26.77 -8.11 19.50
N GLY A 133 26.02 -9.09 18.99
CA GLY A 133 24.71 -9.47 19.51
C GLY A 133 23.54 -8.59 19.03
N GLY A 134 23.78 -7.56 18.20
CA GLY A 134 22.73 -6.89 17.44
C GLY A 134 22.21 -7.78 16.30
N SER A 135 21.03 -7.46 15.75
CA SER A 135 20.44 -8.19 14.62
C SER A 135 19.87 -7.25 13.56
N ALA A 136 20.01 -7.62 12.29
CA ALA A 136 19.52 -6.85 11.16
C ALA A 136 18.88 -7.74 10.09
N VAL A 137 17.75 -7.29 9.55
CA VAL A 137 17.11 -7.83 8.35
C VAL A 137 16.93 -6.68 7.38
N VAL A 138 17.63 -6.71 6.24
CA VAL A 138 17.60 -5.66 5.23
C VAL A 138 17.13 -6.26 3.92
N VAL A 139 15.99 -5.79 3.43
CA VAL A 139 15.42 -6.19 2.14
C VAL A 139 15.62 -5.07 1.13
N ASP A 140 16.29 -5.38 0.03
CA ASP A 140 16.35 -4.54 -1.17
C ASP A 140 15.53 -5.22 -2.26
N CYS A 141 14.40 -4.62 -2.64
CA CYS A 141 13.42 -5.20 -3.53
C CYS A 141 13.19 -4.31 -4.74
N ILE A 142 13.27 -4.88 -5.95
CA ILE A 142 13.21 -4.14 -7.22
C ILE A 142 12.21 -4.83 -8.15
N GLY A 143 11.26 -4.06 -8.68
CA GLY A 143 10.40 -4.44 -9.77
C GLY A 143 11.01 -4.09 -11.13
N ALA A 144 10.56 -4.76 -12.19
CA ALA A 144 11.03 -4.52 -13.56
C ALA A 144 10.59 -3.16 -14.14
N GLY A 145 9.84 -2.36 -13.40
CA GLY A 145 9.26 -1.09 -13.85
C GLY A 145 7.78 -1.22 -14.19
N ARG A 146 7.31 -0.37 -15.10
CA ARG A 146 5.91 -0.37 -15.55
C ARG A 146 5.70 -1.43 -16.62
N VAL A 147 5.66 -2.70 -16.21
CA VAL A 147 5.47 -3.84 -17.13
C VAL A 147 4.26 -3.67 -18.03
N THR A 148 3.24 -2.98 -17.53
CA THR A 148 1.97 -2.62 -18.16
C THR A 148 2.13 -1.58 -19.27
N ASN A 149 3.16 -0.75 -19.19
CA ASN A 149 3.55 0.22 -20.21
C ASN A 149 4.57 -0.40 -21.20
N GLY A 150 4.82 -1.71 -21.11
CA GLY A 150 5.88 -2.37 -21.85
C GLY A 150 7.29 -2.07 -21.33
N GLU A 151 7.42 -1.42 -20.17
CA GLU A 151 8.71 -1.10 -19.55
C GLU A 151 9.13 -2.26 -18.67
N ARG A 152 10.11 -3.04 -19.15
CA ARG A 152 10.74 -4.14 -18.39
C ARG A 152 12.23 -3.90 -18.35
N TRP A 153 12.77 -3.63 -17.17
CA TRP A 153 14.18 -3.34 -16.95
C TRP A 153 14.70 -2.21 -17.85
N ALA A 154 13.81 -1.26 -18.21
CA ALA A 154 14.04 -0.22 -19.21
C ALA A 154 14.67 1.06 -18.64
N PHE A 155 15.18 1.01 -17.41
CA PHE A 155 15.94 2.10 -16.82
C PHE A 155 17.30 2.27 -17.50
N ARG A 156 17.90 3.46 -17.39
CA ARG A 156 19.26 3.71 -17.90
C ARG A 156 20.30 3.08 -16.99
N ARG A 157 20.17 3.30 -15.68
CA ARG A 157 21.07 2.76 -14.66
C ARG A 157 20.31 2.57 -13.34
N LEU A 158 20.64 1.50 -12.64
CA LEU A 158 20.24 1.26 -11.27
C LEU A 158 21.44 0.60 -10.60
N TRP A 159 22.03 1.31 -9.64
CA TRP A 159 23.09 0.77 -8.80
C TRP A 159 22.55 0.67 -7.37
N SER A 160 22.66 -0.52 -6.77
CA SER A 160 22.23 -0.75 -5.39
C SER A 160 23.33 -1.47 -4.63
N ARG A 161 23.69 -0.93 -3.47
CA ARG A 161 24.73 -1.46 -2.58
C ARG A 161 24.16 -1.62 -1.18
N THR A 162 24.31 -2.82 -0.61
CA THR A 162 23.99 -3.07 0.81
C THR A 162 25.24 -3.54 1.53
N GLU A 163 25.58 -2.85 2.61
CA GLU A 163 26.74 -3.12 3.44
C GLU A 163 26.33 -3.41 4.88
N LEU A 164 27.02 -4.38 5.47
CA LEU A 164 26.91 -4.72 6.88
C LEU A 164 28.30 -4.74 7.49
N HIS A 165 28.53 -3.87 8.46
CA HIS A 165 29.79 -3.70 9.16
C HIS A 165 29.60 -4.15 10.60
N LEU A 166 30.31 -5.19 11.03
CA LEU A 166 30.37 -5.50 12.46
C LEU A 166 31.30 -4.49 13.11
N VAL A 167 30.83 -3.75 14.11
CA VAL A 167 31.58 -2.69 14.80
C VAL A 167 31.73 -3.03 16.28
N GLY A 168 32.84 -2.63 16.92
CA GLY A 168 33.00 -2.76 18.37
C GLY A 168 31.92 -1.99 19.15
N ALA A 169 31.74 -2.33 20.44
CA ALA A 169 30.82 -1.61 21.31
C ALA A 169 31.21 -0.12 21.35
N PRO A 170 30.32 0.82 21.00
CA PRO A 170 30.64 2.24 21.03
C PRO A 170 30.94 2.64 22.47
N ALA A 171 32.11 3.24 22.69
CA ALA A 171 32.45 3.89 23.94
C ALA A 171 31.39 4.99 24.22
N ARG A 172 30.50 4.74 25.19
CA ARG A 172 29.55 5.67 25.84
C ARG A 172 29.53 7.10 25.26
N HIS A 173 28.88 7.32 24.12
CA HIS A 173 28.59 8.68 23.61
C HIS A 173 27.14 8.81 23.09
N ALA A 174 26.21 8.03 23.66
CA ALA A 174 24.79 8.11 23.31
C ALA A 174 24.07 9.35 23.91
N GLY A 175 24.77 10.25 24.61
CA GLY A 175 24.19 11.45 25.22
C GLY A 175 24.58 12.79 24.59
N ALA A 176 25.76 12.91 23.96
CA ALA A 176 26.32 14.23 23.59
C ALA A 176 26.11 14.61 22.12
N VAL A 177 26.07 13.65 21.18
CA VAL A 177 25.95 13.96 19.73
C VAL A 177 24.60 14.58 19.38
N ALA A 178 23.57 14.41 20.21
CA ALA A 178 22.24 14.99 19.99
C ALA A 178 22.07 16.42 20.55
N ALA A 179 22.87 16.81 21.55
CA ALA A 179 22.79 18.14 22.16
C ALA A 179 23.64 19.17 21.38
N ASP A 180 24.84 18.77 20.93
CA ASP A 180 25.76 19.69 20.26
C ASP A 180 25.43 19.95 18.78
N THR A 181 24.62 19.11 18.13
CA THR A 181 24.11 19.43 16.78
C THR A 181 23.09 20.56 16.79
N HIS A 182 22.36 20.80 17.88
CA HIS A 182 21.32 21.83 17.89
C HIS A 182 21.80 23.22 18.33
N ALA A 183 22.82 23.31 19.20
CA ALA A 183 23.41 24.61 19.56
C ALA A 183 24.26 25.22 18.42
N ALA A 184 24.82 24.38 17.54
CA ALA A 184 25.65 24.81 16.41
C ALA A 184 24.86 25.14 15.12
N LEU A 185 23.57 24.80 15.03
CA LEU A 185 22.75 24.97 13.80
C LEU A 185 21.80 26.18 13.86
N GLY A 186 21.95 27.05 14.87
CA GLY A 186 21.08 28.20 15.10
C GLY A 186 21.39 29.46 14.28
N ASP A 187 22.62 29.66 13.78
CA ASP A 187 22.97 31.00 13.24
C ASP A 187 24.10 31.08 12.17
N ALA A 188 24.63 29.96 11.65
CA ALA A 188 25.76 30.03 10.72
C ALA A 188 25.33 29.99 9.24
N ARG A 189 25.68 31.05 8.51
CA ARG A 189 25.58 31.17 7.04
C ARG A 189 26.28 30.00 6.35
N THR A 190 25.76 29.65 5.18
CA THR A 190 26.06 28.53 4.27
C THR A 190 27.49 28.45 3.70
N SER A 191 28.53 28.78 4.47
CA SER A 191 29.92 28.71 3.99
C SER A 191 30.91 27.97 4.90
N ASP A 192 30.55 27.59 6.13
CA ASP A 192 31.47 26.87 7.04
C ASP A 192 31.07 25.41 7.37
N LEU A 193 29.99 24.90 6.76
CA LEU A 193 29.61 23.47 6.83
C LEU A 193 30.53 22.56 5.99
N ALA A 194 31.49 23.14 5.24
CA ALA A 194 32.54 22.39 4.58
C ALA A 194 33.59 21.86 5.57
N ALA A 195 33.83 22.50 6.73
CA ALA A 195 34.96 22.14 7.59
C ALA A 195 34.76 20.88 8.47
N LEU A 196 33.53 20.39 8.64
CA LEU A 196 33.24 19.06 9.21
C LEU A 196 33.06 17.98 8.12
N ALA A 197 33.29 18.39 6.86
CA ALA A 197 33.21 17.59 5.64
C ALA A 197 34.41 17.85 4.70
N GLU A 198 35.56 18.30 5.22
CA GLU A 198 36.79 18.49 4.43
C GLU A 198 37.65 17.20 4.45
N PRO A 199 38.01 16.61 3.29
CA PRO A 199 38.71 15.32 3.16
C PRO A 199 40.15 15.23 3.70
N SER A 200 40.70 16.26 4.36
CA SER A 200 42.14 16.39 4.61
C SER A 200 42.64 15.97 6.01
N ALA A 201 41.76 15.57 6.93
CA ALA A 201 42.16 15.08 8.26
C ALA A 201 42.49 13.57 8.34
N TRP A 202 42.44 12.85 7.21
CA TRP A 202 42.80 11.43 7.12
C TRP A 202 44.07 11.26 6.29
N THR A 203 45.20 11.73 6.80
CA THR A 203 46.52 11.35 6.26
C THR A 203 47.47 11.01 7.39
N HIS A 204 47.68 9.71 7.62
CA HIS A 204 48.98 9.09 7.35
C HIS A 204 48.83 7.56 7.36
N SER A 205 48.92 7.00 6.15
CA SER A 205 49.70 5.81 5.82
C SER A 205 49.47 4.54 6.67
N ALA A 206 48.57 3.70 6.18
CA ALA A 206 48.99 2.35 5.77
C ALA A 206 48.23 2.00 4.49
N ARG A 207 48.99 1.78 3.42
CA ARG A 207 48.48 1.28 2.15
C ARG A 207 47.82 -0.07 2.43
N LEU A 208 46.56 -0.22 2.04
CA LEU A 208 46.05 -1.50 1.59
C LEU A 208 45.87 -1.35 0.08
N PRO A 209 46.92 -1.66 -0.71
CA PRO A 209 46.68 -2.17 -2.04
C PRO A 209 45.74 -3.37 -1.88
N GLU A 210 45.02 -3.70 -2.95
CA GLU A 210 44.83 -5.12 -3.22
C GLU A 210 43.59 -5.85 -2.59
N LEU A 211 42.38 -5.34 -2.80
CA LEU A 211 41.21 -6.19 -3.08
C LEU A 211 40.13 -5.42 -3.88
N VAL A 212 40.53 -4.90 -5.04
CA VAL A 212 39.61 -4.42 -6.07
C VAL A 212 39.65 -5.43 -7.20
N GLU A 213 38.66 -6.33 -7.27
CA GLU A 213 38.22 -6.88 -8.55
C GLU A 213 36.81 -7.52 -8.44
N ALA A 214 35.92 -7.03 -9.33
CA ALA A 214 34.56 -7.49 -9.67
C ALA A 214 33.49 -7.40 -8.55
N ILE A 215 32.41 -6.62 -8.68
CA ILE A 215 31.38 -6.73 -9.72
C ILE A 215 30.91 -5.33 -10.13
N CYS A 216 31.51 -4.81 -11.20
CA CYS A 216 30.90 -3.81 -12.08
C CYS A 216 30.50 -4.54 -13.37
N LEU A 217 29.29 -4.32 -13.86
CA LEU A 217 29.04 -4.46 -15.30
C LEU A 217 29.85 -3.33 -15.97
N ASP A 218 30.93 -3.72 -16.63
CA ASP A 218 31.87 -2.94 -17.45
C ASP A 218 32.52 -1.68 -16.83
N ARG A 219 33.72 -1.86 -16.28
CA ARG A 219 34.86 -1.00 -16.63
C ARG A 219 35.97 -1.91 -17.19
N PRO A 220 36.64 -1.54 -18.30
CA PRO A 220 37.76 -2.33 -18.81
C PRO A 220 38.88 -2.41 -17.76
N ALA A 221 39.53 -3.57 -17.75
CA ALA A 221 40.48 -4.06 -16.75
C ALA A 221 41.64 -3.12 -16.41
N GLU A 222 42.05 -3.14 -15.15
CA GLU A 222 43.46 -3.03 -14.71
C GLU A 222 43.62 -3.75 -13.35
N ARG A 223 44.56 -4.70 -13.31
CA ARG A 223 44.87 -5.63 -12.19
C ARG A 223 45.85 -5.01 -11.18
N SER A 224 45.66 -5.34 -9.91
CA SER A 224 46.68 -5.61 -8.85
C SER A 224 45.89 -5.94 -7.57
N GLY A 225 45.79 -7.18 -7.04
CA GLY A 225 46.72 -8.09 -6.30
C GLY A 225 46.22 -8.29 -4.82
N GLU A 226 47.01 -8.74 -3.81
CA GLU A 226 46.89 -9.07 -2.32
C GLU A 226 45.95 -8.39 -1.22
N GLY A 227 44.97 -9.17 -0.75
CA GLY A 227 44.42 -9.34 0.62
C GLY A 227 44.29 -8.22 1.70
N ASP A 228 43.04 -7.96 2.14
CA ASP A 228 42.69 -7.77 3.56
C ASP A 228 41.23 -8.21 3.89
N ALA A 229 41.02 -8.71 5.11
CA ALA A 229 39.89 -9.54 5.52
C ALA A 229 38.95 -8.82 6.51
N GLY A 230 37.69 -8.55 6.13
CA GLY A 230 36.69 -8.12 7.14
C GLY A 230 35.32 -7.64 6.64
N ALA A 231 35.22 -7.09 5.43
CA ALA A 231 33.96 -6.62 4.84
C ALA A 231 33.50 -7.54 3.69
N ARG A 232 32.19 -7.74 3.53
CA ARG A 232 31.61 -8.45 2.38
C ARG A 232 30.62 -7.55 1.64
N GLU A 233 30.90 -7.28 0.36
CA GLU A 233 30.01 -6.59 -0.56
C GLU A 233 29.10 -7.61 -1.27
N PHE A 234 27.81 -7.31 -1.39
CA PHE A 234 26.83 -8.18 -2.06
C PHE A 234 26.25 -7.48 -3.29
N GLY A 235 26.85 -7.69 -4.46
CA GLY A 235 26.39 -7.13 -5.74
C GLY A 235 25.38 -8.01 -6.48
N PHE A 236 24.41 -7.39 -7.15
CA PHE A 236 23.38 -8.01 -7.99
C PHE A 236 23.82 -8.06 -9.46
N ASP A 237 23.72 -9.22 -10.10
CA ASP A 237 23.68 -9.30 -11.56
C ASP A 237 22.21 -9.41 -12.00
N VAL A 238 21.70 -8.34 -12.61
CA VAL A 238 20.39 -8.36 -13.30
C VAL A 238 20.48 -9.26 -14.54
N GLY A 239 21.66 -9.61 -15.04
CA GLY A 239 21.91 -10.43 -16.23
C GLY A 239 21.15 -11.75 -16.26
N GLY A 240 21.06 -12.45 -15.13
CA GLY A 240 20.24 -13.66 -15.00
C GLY A 240 18.72 -13.41 -15.04
N ALA A 241 18.27 -12.24 -14.61
CA ALA A 241 16.86 -11.80 -14.71
C ALA A 241 16.55 -11.12 -16.07
N ARG A 242 17.59 -10.64 -16.77
CA ARG A 242 17.63 -10.15 -18.15
C ARG A 242 17.76 -11.30 -19.17
N GLY A 243 17.49 -12.54 -18.79
CA GLY A 243 17.29 -13.66 -19.72
C GLY A 243 16.15 -13.38 -20.71
N ASP A 244 15.30 -14.35 -21.01
CA ASP A 244 14.11 -14.18 -21.88
C ASP A 244 13.11 -13.05 -21.50
N GLY A 245 13.40 -12.23 -20.48
CA GLY A 245 12.55 -11.14 -19.99
C GLY A 245 11.35 -11.63 -19.20
N SER A 246 11.39 -12.87 -18.69
CA SER A 246 10.28 -13.49 -17.96
C SER A 246 10.16 -13.05 -16.50
N PHE A 247 11.26 -12.65 -15.85
CA PHE A 247 11.25 -12.18 -14.46
C PHE A 247 10.87 -10.71 -14.35
N VAL A 248 10.04 -10.39 -13.34
CA VAL A 248 9.46 -9.05 -13.15
C VAL A 248 9.72 -8.44 -11.78
N ALA A 249 10.23 -9.23 -10.84
CA ALA A 249 10.56 -8.78 -9.50
C ALA A 249 11.74 -9.56 -8.92
N CYS A 250 12.61 -8.87 -8.18
CA CYS A 250 13.71 -9.46 -7.46
C CYS A 250 13.88 -8.85 -6.07
N ALA A 251 14.46 -9.61 -5.15
CA ALA A 251 14.88 -9.12 -3.85
C ALA A 251 16.22 -9.71 -3.40
N THR A 252 17.02 -8.89 -2.73
CA THR A 252 18.18 -9.30 -1.95
C THR A 252 17.85 -9.08 -0.47
N VAL A 253 18.03 -10.10 0.36
CA VAL A 253 17.72 -10.07 1.79
C VAL A 253 18.99 -10.37 2.56
N VAL A 254 19.52 -9.39 3.27
CA VAL A 254 20.66 -9.52 4.18
C VAL A 254 20.14 -9.76 5.59
N LEU A 255 20.55 -10.88 6.19
CA LEU A 255 20.10 -11.36 7.50
C LEU A 255 21.32 -11.51 8.39
N ALA A 256 21.30 -10.92 9.58
CA ALA A 256 22.41 -11.01 10.51
C ALA A 256 21.96 -11.02 11.95
N GLY A 257 22.69 -11.77 12.78
CA GLY A 257 22.51 -11.80 14.22
C GLY A 257 21.40 -12.76 14.71
N PRO A 258 21.34 -12.97 16.04
CA PRO A 258 20.52 -14.04 16.64
C PRO A 258 19.03 -13.88 16.38
N ARG A 259 18.51 -12.65 16.36
CA ARG A 259 17.07 -12.39 16.19
C ARG A 259 16.59 -12.59 14.75
N ALA A 260 17.49 -12.83 13.80
CA ALA A 260 17.19 -13.16 12.41
C ALA A 260 17.33 -14.67 12.08
N ALA A 261 17.77 -15.51 13.03
CA ALA A 261 18.14 -16.92 12.77
C ALA A 261 16.99 -17.76 12.18
N GLN A 262 15.77 -17.61 12.70
CA GLN A 262 14.60 -18.31 12.18
C GLN A 262 14.28 -17.93 10.72
N CYS A 263 14.55 -16.68 10.34
CA CYS A 263 14.38 -16.23 8.95
C CYS A 263 15.45 -16.86 8.04
N ILE A 264 16.69 -17.00 8.52
CA ILE A 264 17.78 -17.67 7.79
C ILE A 264 17.38 -19.13 7.49
N GLU A 265 16.82 -19.84 8.47
CA GLU A 265 16.31 -21.20 8.27
C GLU A 265 15.16 -21.23 7.26
N ALA A 266 14.20 -20.30 7.36
CA ALA A 266 13.10 -20.21 6.42
C ALA A 266 13.58 -19.98 4.97
N PHE A 267 14.60 -19.14 4.76
CA PHE A 267 15.20 -18.93 3.42
C PHE A 267 16.00 -20.15 2.94
N ASN A 268 16.69 -20.88 3.83
CA ASN A 268 17.32 -22.16 3.46
C ASN A 268 16.29 -23.16 2.95
N LEU A 269 15.16 -23.29 3.64
CA LEU A 269 14.08 -24.17 3.22
C LEU A 269 13.46 -23.71 1.89
N ALA A 270 13.19 -22.41 1.74
CA ALA A 270 12.69 -21.86 0.49
C ALA A 270 13.63 -22.11 -0.69
N ALA A 271 14.95 -22.04 -0.50
CA ALA A 271 15.94 -22.42 -1.51
C ALA A 271 15.81 -23.90 -1.92
N GLN A 272 15.65 -24.81 -0.96
CA GLN A 272 15.44 -26.23 -1.23
C GLN A 272 14.13 -26.47 -1.99
N ARG A 273 13.03 -25.82 -1.60
CA ARG A 273 11.73 -25.92 -2.27
C ARG A 273 11.77 -25.37 -3.69
N SER A 274 12.47 -24.27 -3.90
CA SER A 274 12.70 -23.70 -5.23
C SER A 274 13.44 -24.67 -6.16
N VAL A 275 14.50 -25.34 -5.68
CA VAL A 275 15.21 -26.37 -6.44
C VAL A 275 14.31 -27.56 -6.76
N ALA A 276 13.59 -28.09 -5.76
CA ALA A 276 12.71 -29.25 -5.93
C ALA A 276 11.57 -28.97 -6.93
N ARG A 277 10.96 -27.77 -6.88
CA ARG A 277 9.93 -27.35 -7.83
C ARG A 277 10.45 -27.32 -9.26
N ARG A 278 11.62 -26.72 -9.49
CA ARG A 278 12.26 -26.67 -10.83
C ARG A 278 12.62 -28.05 -11.37
N ALA A 279 13.06 -28.97 -10.51
CA ALA A 279 13.32 -30.35 -10.91
C ALA A 279 12.04 -31.04 -11.41
N ARG A 280 10.90 -30.82 -10.74
CA ARG A 280 9.59 -31.34 -11.19
C ARG A 280 9.13 -30.72 -12.51
N THR A 281 9.23 -29.40 -12.65
CA THR A 281 8.88 -28.70 -13.90
C THR A 281 9.74 -29.18 -15.07
N ARG A 282 11.05 -29.37 -14.87
CA ARG A 282 11.97 -29.90 -15.89
C ARG A 282 11.73 -31.37 -16.23
N ALA A 283 11.44 -32.21 -15.23
CA ALA A 283 11.14 -33.63 -15.42
C ALA A 283 9.84 -33.86 -16.21
N GLN A 284 8.87 -32.94 -16.10
CA GLN A 284 7.66 -32.95 -16.93
C GLN A 284 7.91 -32.50 -18.38
N SER A 285 9.02 -31.82 -18.65
CA SER A 285 9.40 -31.35 -20.01
C SER A 285 10.48 -32.20 -20.70
N THR A 286 11.21 -33.06 -19.98
CA THR A 286 12.21 -33.99 -20.54
C THR A 286 12.56 -35.07 -19.51
N PRO A 287 12.65 -36.37 -19.88
CA PRO A 287 12.72 -37.48 -18.94
C PRO A 287 14.14 -37.88 -18.52
N ASP A 288 15.00 -36.93 -18.10
CA ASP A 288 16.28 -37.30 -17.46
C ASP A 288 16.93 -36.13 -16.70
N ALA A 289 17.00 -36.24 -15.37
CA ALA A 289 18.14 -35.74 -14.56
C ALA A 289 17.96 -36.06 -13.07
N ARG A 290 19.00 -36.68 -12.49
CA ARG A 290 19.14 -37.11 -11.09
C ARG A 290 19.35 -35.94 -10.11
N ALA A 291 18.93 -36.16 -8.87
CA ALA A 291 18.97 -35.22 -7.75
C ALA A 291 20.39 -35.02 -7.19
N ALA A 292 20.74 -33.77 -6.86
CA ALA A 292 21.93 -33.41 -6.09
C ALA A 292 21.52 -32.89 -4.71
N GLY A 293 22.01 -33.53 -3.64
CA GLY A 293 21.78 -33.17 -2.25
C GLY A 293 22.83 -32.18 -1.74
N GLY A 294 22.37 -31.06 -1.16
CA GLY A 294 23.22 -30.08 -0.47
C GLY A 294 23.14 -30.24 1.05
N ARG A 295 24.31 -30.27 1.72
CA ARG A 295 24.43 -30.33 3.18
C ARG A 295 24.07 -28.98 3.83
N ALA A 296 23.34 -29.03 4.95
CA ALA A 296 23.02 -27.89 5.79
C ALA A 296 24.20 -27.51 6.71
N ALA A 297 24.47 -26.21 6.86
CA ALA A 297 25.46 -25.67 7.78
C ALA A 297 24.84 -25.48 9.18
N ALA A 298 25.64 -25.73 10.22
CA ALA A 298 25.23 -25.76 11.62
C ALA A 298 25.16 -24.34 12.23
N GLY A 299 23.96 -23.94 12.65
CA GLY A 299 23.68 -22.84 13.58
C GLY A 299 22.88 -23.36 14.78
N GLU A 300 22.68 -22.53 15.81
CA GLU A 300 21.89 -22.87 17.01
C GLU A 300 20.57 -23.56 16.66
N ARG A 301 20.33 -24.71 17.28
CA ARG A 301 19.22 -25.59 16.93
C ARG A 301 17.91 -24.97 17.41
N LEU A 302 17.07 -24.53 16.47
CA LEU A 302 15.66 -24.28 16.74
C LEU A 302 15.00 -25.53 17.34
N SER A 303 13.97 -25.33 18.16
CA SER A 303 13.14 -26.44 18.62
C SER A 303 12.48 -27.17 17.45
N GLU A 304 12.06 -28.42 17.64
CA GLU A 304 11.38 -29.17 16.58
C GLU A 304 10.06 -28.49 16.16
N ASP A 305 9.34 -27.92 17.13
CA ASP A 305 8.08 -27.20 16.90
C ASP A 305 8.29 -25.92 16.08
N GLU A 306 9.33 -25.14 16.39
CA GLU A 306 9.67 -23.93 15.62
C GLU A 306 10.05 -24.27 14.16
N ARG A 307 10.81 -25.35 13.96
CA ARG A 307 11.16 -25.81 12.61
C ARG A 307 9.95 -26.32 11.83
N ALA A 308 9.04 -27.03 12.50
CA ALA A 308 7.80 -27.49 11.90
C ALA A 308 6.91 -26.31 11.48
N ALA A 309 6.78 -25.28 12.33
CA ALA A 309 5.99 -24.09 12.03
C ALA A 309 6.57 -23.27 10.85
N VAL A 310 7.89 -23.04 10.85
CA VAL A 310 8.60 -22.42 9.72
C VAL A 310 8.41 -23.24 8.44
N GLY A 311 8.54 -24.57 8.56
CA GLY A 311 8.32 -25.51 7.48
C GLY A 311 6.95 -25.40 6.84
N ALA A 312 5.91 -25.45 7.67
CA ALA A 312 4.52 -25.33 7.23
C ALA A 312 4.23 -24.00 6.54
N ALA A 313 4.77 -22.88 7.05
CA ALA A 313 4.59 -21.57 6.45
C ALA A 313 5.24 -21.48 5.05
N VAL A 314 6.46 -21.98 4.89
CA VAL A 314 7.15 -22.02 3.59
C VAL A 314 6.43 -22.97 2.63
N ASP A 315 6.01 -24.15 3.09
CA ASP A 315 5.30 -25.12 2.25
C ASP A 315 3.94 -24.58 1.76
N ALA A 316 3.19 -23.90 2.64
CA ALA A 316 1.95 -23.23 2.26
C ALA A 316 2.19 -22.12 1.22
N ALA A 317 3.26 -21.33 1.39
CA ALA A 317 3.62 -20.29 0.43
C ALA A 317 4.00 -20.87 -0.94
N PHE A 318 4.81 -21.93 -0.97
CA PHE A 318 5.22 -22.61 -2.21
C PHE A 318 4.07 -23.33 -2.92
N ALA A 319 3.09 -23.84 -2.17
CA ALA A 319 1.87 -24.41 -2.73
C ALA A 319 0.99 -23.34 -3.40
N ALA A 320 1.02 -22.10 -2.91
CA ALA A 320 0.23 -20.98 -3.43
C ALA A 320 0.91 -20.19 -4.57
N LEU A 321 2.13 -20.54 -4.99
CA LEU A 321 2.86 -19.84 -6.05
C LEU A 321 2.21 -20.06 -7.42
N ARG A 322 2.01 -18.95 -8.16
CA ARG A 322 1.42 -18.95 -9.51
C ARG A 322 2.44 -19.17 -10.62
N SER A 323 3.72 -18.94 -10.33
CA SER A 323 4.84 -19.05 -11.25
C SER A 323 6.06 -19.68 -10.57
N ASP A 324 7.09 -19.98 -11.37
CA ASP A 324 8.37 -20.41 -10.83
C ASP A 324 9.10 -19.25 -10.15
N VAL A 325 9.56 -19.51 -8.93
CA VAL A 325 10.35 -18.59 -8.11
C VAL A 325 11.71 -19.22 -7.84
N HIS A 326 12.77 -18.45 -8.06
CA HIS A 326 14.13 -18.89 -7.79
C HIS A 326 14.60 -18.27 -6.48
N VAL A 327 14.97 -19.13 -5.54
CA VAL A 327 15.55 -18.72 -4.25
C VAL A 327 16.95 -19.29 -4.16
N GLY A 328 17.92 -18.42 -3.87
CA GLY A 328 19.29 -18.79 -3.52
C GLY A 328 19.65 -18.17 -2.18
N ILE A 329 20.52 -18.83 -1.41
CA ILE A 329 21.02 -18.29 -0.15
C ILE A 329 22.50 -18.61 -0.02
N SER A 330 23.27 -17.65 0.50
CA SER A 330 24.69 -17.79 0.78
C SER A 330 24.97 -17.39 2.22
N HIS A 331 25.89 -18.10 2.85
CA HIS A 331 26.24 -17.89 4.26
C HIS A 331 27.64 -17.32 4.38
N ALA A 332 27.81 -16.45 5.36
CA ALA A 332 29.02 -15.72 5.66
C ALA A 332 29.16 -15.60 7.17
N ARG A 333 30.39 -15.43 7.64
CA ARG A 333 30.67 -15.00 9.00
C ARG A 333 31.44 -13.68 8.92
N LEU A 334 30.92 -12.67 9.59
CA LEU A 334 31.60 -11.40 9.79
C LEU A 334 32.45 -11.50 11.06
N HIS A 335 33.64 -10.92 11.00
CA HIS A 335 34.56 -10.86 12.13
C HIS A 335 34.90 -9.40 12.39
N HIS A 336 35.01 -9.03 13.66
CA HIS A 336 35.59 -7.75 14.08
C HIS A 336 36.82 -8.05 14.92
N GLU A 337 37.98 -7.65 14.43
CA GLU A 337 39.22 -7.64 15.20
C GLU A 337 39.34 -6.29 15.89
N ALA A 338 39.25 -6.27 17.22
CA ALA A 338 39.61 -5.09 17.98
C ALA A 338 41.14 -5.04 18.10
N ALA A 339 41.73 -3.86 17.92
CA ALA A 339 43.18 -3.67 18.03
C ALA A 339 43.68 -3.99 19.45
N GLY A 340 44.35 -5.14 19.62
CA GLY A 340 45.06 -5.49 20.86
C GLY A 340 45.13 -6.99 21.15
N PRO A 341 46.20 -7.47 21.83
CA PRO A 341 46.49 -8.90 22.00
C PRO A 341 45.56 -9.66 22.99
N ALA A 342 44.56 -8.99 23.58
CA ALA A 342 43.64 -9.57 24.57
C ALA A 342 42.15 -9.40 24.22
N ALA A 343 41.81 -8.93 23.01
CA ALA A 343 40.41 -8.67 22.66
C ALA A 343 39.71 -9.94 22.14
N ALA A 344 38.56 -10.29 22.73
CA ALA A 344 37.70 -11.34 22.22
C ALA A 344 37.23 -11.01 20.79
N ARG A 345 37.51 -11.91 19.83
CA ARG A 345 36.99 -11.79 18.46
C ARG A 345 35.47 -11.87 18.48
N ALA A 346 34.80 -10.78 18.16
CA ALA A 346 33.36 -10.81 17.94
C ALA A 346 33.10 -11.33 16.52
N SER A 347 32.10 -12.20 16.39
CA SER A 347 31.63 -12.68 15.08
C SER A 347 30.12 -12.63 14.99
N ALA A 348 29.60 -12.40 13.79
CA ALA A 348 28.18 -12.50 13.48
C ALA A 348 27.99 -13.41 12.27
N ASP A 349 27.07 -14.36 12.37
CA ASP A 349 26.63 -15.13 11.21
C ASP A 349 25.71 -14.26 10.36
N VAL A 350 25.96 -14.27 9.05
CA VAL A 350 25.26 -13.48 8.06
C VAL A 350 24.81 -14.40 6.94
N ALA A 351 23.55 -14.27 6.54
CA ALA A 351 23.05 -14.91 5.35
C ALA A 351 22.55 -13.87 4.36
N VAL A 352 22.78 -14.12 3.08
CA VAL A 352 22.24 -13.32 1.99
C VAL A 352 21.38 -14.21 1.12
N ALA A 353 20.08 -13.98 1.19
CA ALA A 353 19.11 -14.63 0.33
C ALA A 353 18.83 -13.76 -0.90
N ARG A 354 18.64 -14.39 -2.04
CA ARG A 354 18.25 -13.76 -3.30
C ARG A 354 17.02 -14.47 -3.82
N VAL A 355 16.01 -13.68 -4.17
CA VAL A 355 14.74 -14.18 -4.69
C VAL A 355 14.45 -13.49 -6.02
N VAL A 356 14.11 -14.25 -7.06
CA VAL A 356 13.59 -13.70 -8.32
C VAL A 356 12.30 -14.42 -8.71
N ALA A 357 11.32 -13.66 -9.16
CA ALA A 357 9.98 -14.16 -9.49
C ALA A 357 9.44 -13.55 -10.79
N ARG A 358 8.63 -14.33 -11.49
CA ARG A 358 7.90 -13.90 -12.70
C ARG A 358 6.62 -13.14 -12.38
N VAL A 359 6.20 -13.18 -11.12
CA VAL A 359 5.06 -12.44 -10.58
C VAL A 359 5.50 -11.78 -9.27
N GLY A 360 5.24 -10.48 -9.12
CA GLY A 360 5.63 -9.72 -7.93
C GLY A 360 4.95 -10.18 -6.65
N GLU A 361 3.71 -10.70 -6.74
CA GLU A 361 3.05 -11.30 -5.59
C GLU A 361 3.71 -12.61 -5.16
N ASP A 362 4.24 -13.42 -6.08
CA ASP A 362 4.97 -14.65 -5.72
C ASP A 362 6.27 -14.33 -4.97
N LEU A 363 6.99 -13.26 -5.37
CA LEU A 363 8.10 -12.71 -4.59
C LEU A 363 7.63 -12.33 -3.19
N THR A 364 6.53 -11.58 -3.10
CA THR A 364 5.95 -11.12 -1.83
C THR A 364 5.54 -12.29 -0.94
N ARG A 365 4.99 -13.38 -1.49
CA ARG A 365 4.65 -14.61 -0.75
C ARG A 365 5.88 -15.26 -0.13
N VAL A 366 6.96 -15.39 -0.89
CA VAL A 366 8.22 -15.94 -0.38
C VAL A 366 8.79 -15.05 0.72
N LEU A 367 8.83 -13.73 0.51
CA LEU A 367 9.30 -12.79 1.53
C LEU A 367 8.43 -12.85 2.80
N ALA A 368 7.11 -12.84 2.68
CA ALA A 368 6.18 -12.90 3.80
C ALA A 368 6.33 -14.20 4.61
N ALA A 369 6.48 -15.35 3.93
CA ALA A 369 6.68 -16.63 4.60
C ALA A 369 8.04 -16.73 5.28
N CYS A 370 9.11 -16.30 4.61
CA CYS A 370 10.46 -16.37 5.16
C CYS A 370 10.71 -15.34 6.28
N LEU A 371 9.95 -14.24 6.32
CA LEU A 371 10.03 -13.21 7.36
C LEU A 371 8.93 -13.34 8.43
N ALA A 372 7.97 -14.26 8.27
CA ALA A 372 6.93 -14.56 9.24
C ALA A 372 7.45 -14.79 10.68
N PRO A 373 8.64 -15.40 10.91
CA PRO A 373 9.18 -15.56 12.25
C PRO A 373 9.38 -14.24 13.02
N LEU A 374 9.52 -13.10 12.31
CA LEU A 374 9.62 -11.78 12.94
C LEU A 374 8.29 -11.29 13.54
N CYS A 375 7.16 -11.95 13.25
CA CYS A 375 5.85 -11.55 13.75
C CYS A 375 5.82 -11.48 15.29
N ALA A 376 6.43 -12.45 15.98
CA ALA A 376 6.53 -12.44 17.43
C ALA A 376 7.30 -11.23 17.98
N GLN A 377 8.24 -10.70 17.19
CA GLN A 377 9.11 -9.59 17.58
C GLN A 377 8.57 -8.22 17.15
N LEU A 378 7.71 -8.18 16.12
CA LEU A 378 7.21 -6.95 15.50
C LEU A 378 5.71 -6.72 15.73
N GLY A 379 4.97 -7.74 16.21
CA GLY A 379 3.52 -7.75 16.33
C GLY A 379 2.77 -7.95 15.00
N ALA A 380 3.49 -7.99 13.89
CA ALA A 380 2.97 -8.29 12.56
C ALA A 380 4.10 -8.83 11.67
N GLY A 381 3.78 -9.76 10.76
CA GLY A 381 4.74 -10.28 9.79
C GLY A 381 5.00 -9.27 8.65
N PRO A 382 6.26 -8.96 8.30
CA PRO A 382 6.57 -8.14 7.12
C PRO A 382 5.93 -8.71 5.85
N TYR A 383 5.39 -7.85 4.99
CA TYR A 383 4.73 -8.17 3.71
C TYR A 383 3.45 -9.03 3.79
N ALA A 384 3.01 -9.48 4.97
CA ALA A 384 1.79 -10.30 5.09
C ALA A 384 0.54 -9.55 4.61
N ASP A 385 0.50 -8.22 4.82
CA ASP A 385 -0.56 -7.32 4.38
C ASP A 385 -0.53 -7.00 2.87
N ARG A 386 0.53 -7.42 2.17
CA ARG A 386 0.74 -7.22 0.72
C ARG A 386 0.28 -8.42 -0.13
N LEU A 387 -0.24 -9.46 0.50
CA LEU A 387 -0.81 -10.64 -0.16
C LEU A 387 -2.30 -10.43 -0.40
N HIS A 388 -2.74 -10.49 -1.65
CA HIS A 388 -4.12 -10.17 -2.02
C HIS A 388 -4.80 -11.31 -2.81
N GLY A 389 -4.09 -12.02 -3.69
CA GLY A 389 -4.64 -13.12 -4.46
C GLY A 389 -4.87 -14.39 -3.63
N ARG A 390 -5.97 -15.10 -3.89
CA ARG A 390 -6.14 -16.51 -3.48
C ARG A 390 -5.40 -17.42 -4.46
N ALA A 391 -5.00 -18.62 -4.02
CA ALA A 391 -4.14 -19.57 -4.75
C ALA A 391 -4.72 -20.15 -6.07
N THR A 392 -5.75 -19.54 -6.68
CA THR A 392 -6.68 -20.25 -7.58
C THR A 392 -6.64 -19.86 -9.06
N ALA A 393 -5.56 -19.27 -9.57
CA ALA A 393 -5.38 -19.18 -11.03
C ALA A 393 -3.91 -19.13 -11.43
N ALA A 394 -3.50 -20.05 -12.32
CA ALA A 394 -2.24 -19.95 -13.04
C ALA A 394 -2.22 -18.67 -13.89
N ALA A 395 -1.06 -18.01 -14.02
CA ALA A 395 -0.92 -16.88 -14.92
C ALA A 395 -1.22 -17.33 -16.38
N PRO A 396 -1.98 -16.54 -17.16
CA PRO A 396 -2.29 -16.91 -18.55
C PRO A 396 -1.00 -16.98 -19.39
N PRO A 397 -0.91 -17.93 -20.35
CA PRO A 397 0.24 -18.04 -21.25
C PRO A 397 0.35 -16.83 -22.19
N ARG A 398 1.58 -16.38 -22.46
CA ARG A 398 1.90 -15.15 -23.22
C ARG A 398 1.54 -15.19 -24.72
N ASP A 399 1.32 -16.37 -25.30
CA ASP A 399 1.20 -16.51 -26.76
C ASP A 399 -0.24 -16.35 -27.29
N ALA A 400 -1.21 -16.14 -26.41
CA ALA A 400 -2.56 -15.78 -26.83
C ALA A 400 -2.58 -14.29 -27.24
N ALA A 401 -2.26 -14.02 -28.51
CA ALA A 401 -2.57 -12.74 -29.13
C ALA A 401 -4.09 -12.53 -29.09
N TYR A 402 -4.58 -11.82 -28.07
CA TYR A 402 -5.96 -11.37 -28.07
C TYR A 402 -6.10 -10.36 -29.22
N PRO A 403 -7.06 -10.56 -30.14
CA PRO A 403 -7.31 -9.56 -31.16
C PRO A 403 -7.65 -8.23 -30.46
N PRO A 404 -7.11 -7.09 -30.92
CA PRO A 404 -7.49 -5.79 -30.38
C PRO A 404 -9.00 -5.63 -30.50
N LEU A 405 -9.68 -5.37 -29.39
CA LEU A 405 -11.09 -5.02 -29.39
C LEU A 405 -11.26 -3.70 -30.14
N ASP A 406 -11.83 -3.77 -31.34
CA ASP A 406 -12.14 -2.60 -32.16
C ASP A 406 -13.35 -1.85 -31.57
N TRP A 407 -13.05 -0.81 -30.79
CA TRP A 407 -14.03 0.10 -30.22
C TRP A 407 -14.58 1.12 -31.24
N SER A 408 -14.16 1.06 -32.51
CA SER A 408 -14.69 1.92 -33.59
C SER A 408 -15.98 1.38 -34.23
N ALA A 409 -16.37 0.14 -33.93
CA ALA A 409 -17.65 -0.43 -34.35
C ALA A 409 -18.80 0.33 -33.67
N ARG A 410 -19.62 1.03 -34.47
CA ARG A 410 -20.85 1.72 -34.03
C ARG A 410 -21.63 0.80 -33.09
N SER A 411 -21.96 1.32 -31.90
CA SER A 411 -22.80 0.64 -30.92
C SER A 411 -24.01 0.00 -31.60
N PRO A 412 -24.38 -1.25 -31.27
CA PRO A 412 -25.62 -1.82 -31.78
C PRO A 412 -26.75 -0.87 -31.41
N LYS A 413 -27.49 -0.42 -32.43
CA LYS A 413 -28.71 0.37 -32.22
C LYS A 413 -29.67 -0.50 -31.44
N PHE A 414 -29.73 -0.30 -30.12
CA PHE A 414 -30.83 -0.82 -29.32
C PHE A 414 -32.11 -0.21 -29.90
N GLY A 415 -32.94 -1.06 -30.52
CA GLY A 415 -34.24 -0.66 -31.04
C GLY A 415 -35.11 -0.07 -29.93
N PRO A 416 -36.16 0.68 -30.27
CA PRO A 416 -37.05 1.28 -29.30
C PRO A 416 -37.81 0.16 -28.56
N SER A 417 -37.32 -0.25 -27.39
CA SER A 417 -38.05 -1.17 -26.53
C SER A 417 -39.28 -0.43 -25.99
N SER A 418 -40.46 -0.95 -26.30
CA SER A 418 -41.74 -0.61 -25.69
C SER A 418 -41.64 -0.71 -24.16
N ARG A 419 -41.44 0.43 -23.50
CA ARG A 419 -41.62 0.54 -22.05
C ARG A 419 -43.13 0.43 -21.75
N PRO A 420 -43.58 -0.46 -20.85
CA PRO A 420 -44.94 -0.38 -20.35
C PRO A 420 -45.14 0.96 -19.62
N PRO A 421 -46.35 1.54 -19.62
CA PRO A 421 -46.61 2.82 -18.99
C PRO A 421 -46.32 2.70 -17.49
N ILE A 422 -45.28 3.41 -17.05
CA ILE A 422 -44.97 3.59 -15.64
C ILE A 422 -46.08 4.50 -15.08
N ALA A 423 -46.82 4.06 -14.06
CA ALA A 423 -47.66 4.95 -13.27
C ALA A 423 -46.80 6.17 -12.87
N GLU A 424 -47.20 7.37 -13.27
CA GLU A 424 -46.41 8.59 -13.06
C GLU A 424 -46.05 8.71 -11.59
N LEU A 425 -44.77 8.48 -11.28
CA LEU A 425 -44.25 8.76 -9.95
C LEU A 425 -44.39 10.26 -9.72
N PRO A 426 -44.73 10.69 -8.50
CA PRO A 426 -44.67 12.11 -8.17
C PRO A 426 -43.28 12.65 -8.52
N PRO A 427 -43.18 13.80 -9.21
CA PRO A 427 -41.90 14.34 -9.64
C PRO A 427 -40.95 14.49 -8.45
N ALA A 428 -39.67 14.19 -8.65
CA ALA A 428 -38.65 14.69 -7.73
C ALA A 428 -38.57 16.21 -7.91
N ARG A 429 -38.09 16.96 -6.91
CA ARG A 429 -37.69 18.35 -7.17
C ARG A 429 -36.65 18.34 -8.30
N ALA A 430 -36.93 19.06 -9.37
CA ALA A 430 -36.03 19.09 -10.51
C ALA A 430 -34.72 19.81 -10.13
N ASP A 431 -33.56 19.19 -10.44
CA ASP A 431 -32.24 19.84 -10.38
C ASP A 431 -32.06 20.95 -11.45
N GLY A 432 -33.09 21.23 -12.24
CA GLY A 432 -33.16 22.34 -13.20
C GLY A 432 -33.33 23.68 -12.50
N ALA A 433 -32.39 24.03 -11.62
CA ALA A 433 -32.45 25.24 -10.84
C ALA A 433 -32.50 26.47 -11.75
N SER A 434 -33.59 27.23 -11.68
CA SER A 434 -33.62 28.62 -12.15
C SER A 434 -32.55 29.44 -11.39
N ALA A 435 -32.24 30.66 -11.85
CA ALA A 435 -31.35 31.54 -11.11
C ALA A 435 -31.87 31.83 -9.67
N ALA A 436 -33.19 31.79 -9.48
CA ALA A 436 -33.84 31.93 -8.18
C ALA A 436 -33.69 30.66 -7.31
N ASP A 437 -33.78 29.45 -7.90
CA ASP A 437 -33.59 28.19 -7.17
C ASP A 437 -32.13 27.99 -6.74
N ARG A 438 -31.17 28.50 -7.51
CA ARG A 438 -29.75 28.54 -7.10
C ARG A 438 -29.51 29.46 -5.90
N ALA A 439 -30.32 30.51 -5.75
CA ALA A 439 -30.26 31.42 -4.60
C ALA A 439 -31.02 30.87 -3.38
N ALA A 440 -31.96 29.93 -3.58
CA ALA A 440 -32.76 29.30 -2.53
C ALA A 440 -32.27 27.90 -2.09
N ALA A 441 -31.26 27.33 -2.76
CA ALA A 441 -30.62 26.09 -2.33
C ALA A 441 -30.13 26.26 -0.88
N PRO A 442 -30.38 25.30 0.03
CA PRO A 442 -29.95 25.41 1.42
C PRO A 442 -28.43 25.60 1.41
N SER A 443 -27.99 26.83 1.71
CA SER A 443 -26.58 27.14 1.80
C SER A 443 -26.02 26.30 2.93
N LEU A 444 -25.01 25.48 2.63
CA LEU A 444 -24.19 24.89 3.69
C LEU A 444 -23.74 26.04 4.59
N ASP A 445 -23.98 25.94 5.90
CA ASP A 445 -23.37 26.89 6.80
C ASP A 445 -21.83 26.82 6.65
N ALA A 446 -21.14 27.91 6.96
CA ALA A 446 -19.68 28.00 6.75
C ALA A 446 -18.92 26.85 7.45
N SER A 447 -19.43 26.36 8.57
CA SER A 447 -18.81 25.25 9.30
C SER A 447 -19.09 23.89 8.63
N ALA A 448 -20.29 23.67 8.09
CA ALA A 448 -20.65 22.49 7.30
C ALA A 448 -19.87 22.43 5.99
N GLN A 449 -19.63 23.58 5.36
CA GLN A 449 -18.76 23.68 4.18
C GLN A 449 -17.31 23.29 4.51
N TRP A 450 -16.78 23.73 5.65
CA TRP A 450 -15.44 23.35 6.09
C TRP A 450 -15.33 21.84 6.36
N ARG A 451 -16.31 21.26 7.07
CA ARG A 451 -16.36 19.82 7.35
C ARG A 451 -16.50 19.00 6.05
N LEU A 452 -17.32 19.45 5.12
CA LEU A 452 -17.42 18.82 3.80
C LEU A 452 -16.08 18.86 3.06
N GLY A 453 -15.40 20.02 3.06
CA GLY A 453 -14.08 20.20 2.45
C GLY A 453 -13.03 19.24 3.03
N MET A 454 -12.99 19.09 4.35
CA MET A 454 -12.11 18.14 5.04
C MET A 454 -12.44 16.68 4.66
N LEU A 455 -13.73 16.33 4.57
CA LEU A 455 -14.17 14.97 4.25
C LEU A 455 -13.81 14.54 2.82
N ILE A 456 -13.77 15.50 1.89
CA ILE A 456 -13.38 15.26 0.49
C ILE A 456 -11.90 15.56 0.23
N ASP A 457 -11.09 15.86 1.24
CA ASP A 457 -9.67 16.15 1.05
C ASP A 457 -8.93 14.89 0.57
N SER A 458 -8.12 15.04 -0.48
CA SER A 458 -7.19 14.02 -0.94
C SER A 458 -6.12 13.62 0.10
N GLY A 459 -5.77 14.54 0.99
CA GLY A 459 -4.79 14.33 2.05
C GLY A 459 -5.35 13.56 3.25
N LEU A 460 -6.66 13.27 3.28
CA LEU A 460 -7.25 12.46 4.34
C LEU A 460 -6.60 11.06 4.35
N PRO A 461 -6.10 10.56 5.50
CA PRO A 461 -5.29 9.33 5.55
C PRO A 461 -6.16 8.06 5.50
N THR A 462 -7.03 7.97 4.50
CA THR A 462 -7.98 6.86 4.29
C THR A 462 -7.54 5.89 3.19
N GLY A 463 -6.40 6.14 2.55
CA GLY A 463 -5.91 5.28 1.46
C GLY A 463 -6.67 5.48 0.14
N GLY A 464 -7.34 6.62 -0.07
CA GLY A 464 -8.06 6.99 -1.31
C GLY A 464 -7.30 6.72 -2.61
N PHE A 465 -5.97 6.73 -2.55
CA PHE A 465 -5.06 6.56 -3.68
C PHE A 465 -4.52 5.14 -3.90
N ALA A 466 -4.91 4.19 -3.05
CA ALA A 466 -4.43 2.82 -3.11
C ALA A 466 -5.18 1.95 -4.13
N HIS A 467 -6.25 2.47 -4.76
CA HIS A 467 -7.14 1.69 -5.63
C HIS A 467 -7.20 2.24 -7.05
N SER A 468 -7.11 1.33 -8.03
CA SER A 468 -7.13 1.71 -9.45
C SER A 468 -8.51 1.65 -10.09
N ALA A 469 -9.56 1.23 -9.36
CA ALA A 469 -10.90 0.98 -9.94
C ALA A 469 -10.87 0.12 -11.22
N GLY A 470 -10.02 -0.91 -11.27
CA GLY A 470 -9.85 -1.77 -12.45
C GLY A 470 -8.99 -1.21 -13.58
N LEU A 471 -8.59 0.06 -13.53
CA LEU A 471 -7.78 0.71 -14.57
C LEU A 471 -6.44 0.02 -14.77
N GLU A 472 -5.79 -0.43 -13.69
CA GLU A 472 -4.51 -1.11 -13.77
C GLU A 472 -4.65 -2.42 -14.54
N ALA A 473 -5.62 -3.27 -14.17
CA ALA A 473 -5.88 -4.53 -14.85
C ALA A 473 -6.24 -4.33 -16.33
N THR A 474 -7.11 -3.37 -16.61
CA THR A 474 -7.51 -3.01 -17.98
C THR A 474 -6.31 -2.58 -18.82
N LYS A 475 -5.36 -1.86 -18.22
CA LYS A 475 -4.12 -1.48 -18.89
C LYS A 475 -3.24 -2.70 -19.21
N GLN A 476 -3.04 -3.60 -18.25
CA GLN A 476 -2.18 -4.78 -18.47
C GLN A 476 -2.74 -5.75 -19.50
N LEU A 477 -4.07 -5.85 -19.58
CA LEU A 477 -4.78 -6.65 -20.58
C LEU A 477 -4.85 -5.97 -21.97
N LEU A 478 -4.14 -4.85 -22.16
CA LEU A 478 -4.07 -4.08 -23.42
C LEU A 478 -5.42 -3.55 -23.93
N LEU A 479 -6.44 -3.49 -23.08
CA LEU A 479 -7.79 -3.04 -23.46
C LEU A 479 -7.91 -1.52 -23.60
N THR A 480 -6.90 -0.77 -23.16
CA THR A 480 -6.78 0.69 -23.37
C THR A 480 -6.03 1.04 -24.65
N GLY A 481 -5.60 0.05 -25.44
CA GLY A 481 -4.79 0.22 -26.64
C GLY A 481 -3.28 0.00 -26.39
N ASP A 482 -2.57 -0.44 -27.42
CA ASP A 482 -1.11 -0.62 -27.37
C ASP A 482 -0.43 0.74 -27.52
N ALA A 483 0.20 1.22 -26.44
CA ALA A 483 1.00 2.45 -26.45
C ALA A 483 2.13 2.41 -27.50
N ARG A 484 2.54 1.22 -27.99
CA ARG A 484 3.53 1.06 -29.07
C ARG A 484 2.98 1.42 -30.46
N ARG A 485 1.65 1.46 -30.64
CA ARG A 485 0.99 1.66 -31.94
C ARG A 485 0.45 3.08 -32.21
N GLY A 486 0.64 4.02 -31.28
CA GLY A 486 0.33 5.44 -31.51
C GLY A 486 -1.15 5.78 -31.78
N ALA A 487 -2.09 4.86 -31.54
CA ALA A 487 -3.53 5.13 -31.69
C ALA A 487 -4.04 5.94 -30.49
N ARG A 488 -4.93 6.92 -30.73
CA ARG A 488 -5.47 7.83 -29.69
C ARG A 488 -6.27 7.04 -28.64
N THR A 489 -5.67 6.82 -27.48
CA THR A 489 -6.23 6.07 -26.33
C THR A 489 -7.14 6.90 -25.43
N ASP A 490 -7.18 8.23 -25.64
CA ASP A 490 -7.86 9.18 -24.75
C ASP A 490 -9.37 8.92 -24.64
N GLY A 491 -10.02 8.54 -25.74
CA GLY A 491 -11.46 8.26 -25.77
C GLY A 491 -11.85 7.01 -24.97
N ALA A 492 -11.06 5.93 -25.07
CA ALA A 492 -11.32 4.69 -24.35
C ALA A 492 -11.08 4.85 -22.84
N VAL A 493 -10.00 5.56 -22.47
CA VAL A 493 -9.70 5.87 -21.06
C VAL A 493 -10.77 6.78 -20.46
N ALA A 494 -11.19 7.83 -21.17
CA ALA A 494 -12.27 8.72 -20.72
C ALA A 494 -13.60 7.99 -20.55
N ALA A 495 -13.98 7.13 -21.51
CA ALA A 495 -15.19 6.32 -21.44
C ALA A 495 -15.17 5.34 -20.26
N MET A 496 -14.03 4.71 -20.02
CA MET A 496 -13.82 3.82 -18.88
C MET A 496 -13.91 4.56 -17.55
N LEU A 497 -13.25 5.71 -17.42
CA LEU A 497 -13.33 6.54 -16.21
C LEU A 497 -14.76 7.00 -15.95
N ALA A 498 -15.50 7.41 -17.00
CA ALA A 498 -16.89 7.79 -16.89
C ALA A 498 -17.78 6.61 -16.47
N ALA A 499 -17.54 5.41 -17.03
CA ALA A 499 -18.25 4.19 -16.63
C ALA A 499 -17.94 3.81 -15.17
N ALA A 500 -16.69 3.93 -14.72
CA ALA A 500 -16.28 3.68 -13.34
C ALA A 500 -16.97 4.66 -12.37
N ALA A 501 -16.93 5.96 -12.69
CA ALA A 501 -17.60 7.00 -11.91
C ALA A 501 -19.11 6.78 -11.80
N ARG A 502 -19.78 6.48 -12.93
CA ARG A 502 -21.21 6.18 -12.98
C ARG A 502 -21.56 4.92 -12.20
N SER A 503 -20.79 3.84 -12.38
CA SER A 503 -21.02 2.55 -11.71
C SER A 503 -20.87 2.69 -10.20
N SER A 504 -19.79 3.34 -9.75
CA SER A 504 -19.53 3.59 -8.33
C SER A 504 -20.62 4.44 -7.69
N ALA A 505 -21.03 5.54 -8.34
CA ALA A 505 -22.12 6.38 -7.84
C ALA A 505 -23.44 5.60 -7.76
N ARG A 506 -23.77 4.80 -8.79
CA ARG A 506 -25.02 4.03 -8.82
C ARG A 506 -25.09 2.95 -7.74
N LEU A 507 -23.96 2.31 -7.43
CA LEU A 507 -23.89 1.30 -6.38
C LEU A 507 -23.90 1.94 -4.98
N HIS A 508 -23.03 2.90 -4.72
CA HIS A 508 -22.77 3.35 -3.35
C HIS A 508 -23.75 4.40 -2.83
N SER A 509 -24.43 5.16 -3.70
CA SER A 509 -25.30 6.29 -3.27
C SER A 509 -26.39 5.87 -2.29
N ALA A 510 -27.04 4.72 -2.52
CA ALA A 510 -28.08 4.22 -1.62
C ALA A 510 -27.52 3.82 -0.25
N PHE A 511 -26.30 3.28 -0.18
CA PHE A 511 -25.66 2.92 1.09
C PHE A 511 -25.25 4.15 1.88
N VAL A 512 -24.67 5.16 1.21
CA VAL A 512 -24.32 6.44 1.85
C VAL A 512 -25.58 7.10 2.42
N ALA A 513 -26.65 7.19 1.61
CA ALA A 513 -27.90 7.81 2.03
C ALA A 513 -28.60 7.05 3.17
N SER A 514 -28.66 5.72 3.10
CA SER A 514 -29.27 4.89 4.13
C SER A 514 -28.49 4.91 5.45
N ALA A 515 -27.15 4.83 5.41
CA ALA A 515 -26.32 4.92 6.62
C ALA A 515 -26.41 6.30 7.28
N HIS A 516 -26.43 7.36 6.47
CA HIS A 516 -26.65 8.73 6.92
C HIS A 516 -28.01 8.88 7.63
N ALA A 517 -29.08 8.45 6.97
CA ALA A 517 -30.44 8.51 7.51
C ALA A 517 -30.62 7.65 8.78
N ALA A 518 -29.94 6.51 8.90
CA ALA A 518 -29.97 5.68 10.10
C ALA A 518 -29.38 6.44 11.32
N VAL A 519 -28.25 7.14 11.13
CA VAL A 519 -27.65 7.96 12.20
C VAL A 519 -28.55 9.14 12.59
N LEU A 520 -29.18 9.81 11.63
CA LEU A 520 -30.12 10.89 11.93
C LEU A 520 -31.35 10.39 12.69
N ALA A 521 -31.92 9.25 12.27
CA ALA A 521 -33.08 8.65 12.93
C ALA A 521 -32.75 8.17 14.36
N ALA A 522 -31.55 7.66 14.59
CA ALA A 522 -31.08 7.35 15.94
C ALA A 522 -30.90 8.62 16.78
N SER A 523 -30.27 9.66 16.21
CA SER A 523 -30.05 10.93 16.91
C SER A 523 -31.35 11.61 17.33
N ALA A 524 -32.41 11.53 16.51
CA ALA A 524 -33.72 12.06 16.82
C ALA A 524 -34.43 11.34 17.99
N ARG A 525 -34.07 10.08 18.28
CA ARG A 525 -34.62 9.30 19.40
C ARG A 525 -33.89 9.51 20.73
N GLY A 526 -32.77 10.25 20.71
CA GLY A 526 -31.93 10.49 21.89
C GLY A 526 -30.91 9.38 22.16
N ALA A 527 -30.00 9.64 23.09
CA ALA A 527 -28.95 8.69 23.48
C ALA A 527 -29.51 7.66 24.48
N ASP A 528 -29.62 6.41 24.04
CA ASP A 528 -30.04 5.24 24.81
C ASP A 528 -29.28 4.01 24.28
N GLY A 529 -28.81 3.15 25.17
CA GLY A 529 -28.12 1.91 24.80
C GLY A 529 -28.96 1.00 23.90
N ALA A 530 -30.29 1.01 24.03
CA ALA A 530 -31.18 0.29 23.13
C ALA A 530 -31.23 0.91 21.72
N VAL A 531 -31.22 2.25 21.63
CA VAL A 531 -31.18 2.97 20.34
C VAL A 531 -29.84 2.73 19.63
N ASP A 532 -28.74 2.76 20.38
CA ASP A 532 -27.40 2.49 19.85
C ASP A 532 -27.25 1.03 19.37
N ALA A 533 -27.82 0.07 20.09
CA ALA A 533 -27.85 -1.33 19.67
C ALA A 533 -28.64 -1.51 18.36
N GLN A 534 -29.82 -0.89 18.26
CA GLN A 534 -30.63 -0.92 17.03
C GLN A 534 -29.93 -0.24 15.85
N LEU A 535 -29.26 0.89 16.09
CA LEU A 535 -28.46 1.57 15.07
C LEU A 535 -27.32 0.67 14.58
N TRP A 536 -26.61 0.00 15.49
CA TRP A 536 -25.55 -0.94 15.13
C TRP A 536 -26.08 -2.09 14.27
N ASP A 537 -27.17 -2.74 14.69
CA ASP A 537 -27.74 -3.87 13.95
C ASP A 537 -28.21 -3.46 12.55
N GLU A 538 -28.81 -2.28 12.44
CA GLU A 538 -29.20 -1.73 11.14
C GLU A 538 -27.99 -1.41 10.27
N TRP A 539 -26.99 -0.69 10.80
CA TRP A 539 -25.78 -0.34 10.06
C TRP A 539 -24.99 -1.58 9.63
N ALA A 540 -24.79 -2.56 10.52
CA ALA A 540 -24.10 -3.81 10.23
C ALA A 540 -24.82 -4.62 9.13
N HIS A 541 -26.16 -4.55 9.08
CA HIS A 541 -26.92 -5.16 8.01
C HIS A 541 -26.71 -4.42 6.67
N LEU A 542 -26.71 -3.08 6.65
CA LEU A 542 -26.37 -2.30 5.44
C LEU A 542 -24.96 -2.64 4.94
N ASP A 543 -24.00 -2.75 5.87
CA ASP A 543 -22.61 -3.08 5.57
C ASP A 543 -22.47 -4.50 4.98
N THR A 544 -23.16 -5.48 5.57
CA THR A 544 -23.20 -6.87 5.09
C THR A 544 -23.84 -6.99 3.69
N MET A 545 -24.88 -6.20 3.42
CA MET A 545 -25.48 -6.11 2.09
C MET A 545 -24.50 -5.57 1.05
N LEU A 546 -23.68 -4.57 1.41
CA LEU A 546 -22.64 -4.06 0.52
C LEU A 546 -21.52 -5.10 0.29
N SER A 547 -21.09 -5.80 1.35
CA SER A 547 -20.17 -6.95 1.21
C SER A 547 -20.72 -8.00 0.24
N SER A 548 -22.02 -8.29 0.31
CA SER A 548 -22.67 -9.27 -0.57
C SER A 548 -22.68 -8.80 -2.04
N LEU A 549 -22.92 -7.51 -2.30
CA LEU A 549 -22.87 -6.94 -3.65
C LEU A 549 -21.45 -6.89 -4.23
N LEU A 550 -20.44 -6.78 -3.36
CA LEU A 550 -19.02 -6.76 -3.74
C LEU A 550 -18.36 -8.15 -3.69
N ALA A 551 -19.08 -9.21 -3.29
CA ALA A 551 -18.51 -10.55 -3.12
C ALA A 551 -17.99 -11.16 -4.44
N GLY A 552 -18.63 -10.85 -5.58
CA GLY A 552 -18.13 -11.22 -6.90
C GLY A 552 -16.90 -10.42 -7.35
N HIS A 553 -16.46 -9.48 -6.51
CA HIS A 553 -15.47 -8.48 -6.82
C HIS A 553 -14.52 -8.24 -5.62
N GLU A 554 -13.76 -9.26 -5.25
CA GLU A 554 -12.91 -9.21 -4.04
C GLU A 554 -11.95 -8.01 -3.98
N PRO A 555 -11.27 -7.57 -5.06
CA PRO A 555 -10.43 -6.36 -5.01
C PRO A 555 -11.21 -5.09 -4.63
N ALA A 556 -12.36 -4.82 -5.25
CA ALA A 556 -13.22 -3.70 -4.86
C ALA A 556 -13.73 -3.83 -3.42
N SER A 557 -14.05 -5.06 -2.98
CA SER A 557 -14.47 -5.35 -1.61
C SER A 557 -13.37 -5.03 -0.59
N ARG A 558 -12.15 -5.55 -0.79
CA ARG A 558 -10.99 -5.26 0.06
C ARG A 558 -10.69 -3.77 0.09
N ALA A 559 -10.67 -3.13 -1.08
CA ALA A 559 -10.47 -1.70 -1.21
C ALA A 559 -11.45 -0.88 -0.36
N SER A 560 -12.74 -1.17 -0.52
CA SER A 560 -13.80 -0.52 0.23
C SER A 560 -13.68 -0.75 1.75
N ARG A 561 -13.29 -1.96 2.19
CA ARG A 561 -13.08 -2.27 3.63
C ARG A 561 -11.87 -1.57 4.22
N VAL A 562 -10.74 -1.52 3.49
CA VAL A 562 -9.53 -0.82 3.95
C VAL A 562 -9.81 0.67 4.10
N GLN A 563 -10.46 1.27 3.10
CA GLN A 563 -10.87 2.67 3.16
C GLN A 563 -11.88 2.94 4.27
N GLY A 564 -12.89 2.08 4.45
CA GLY A 564 -13.89 2.24 5.51
C GLY A 564 -13.29 2.11 6.90
N ALA A 565 -12.44 1.11 7.16
CA ALA A 565 -11.74 0.97 8.44
C ALA A 565 -10.83 2.18 8.74
N ALA A 566 -10.16 2.74 7.72
CA ALA A 566 -9.37 3.95 7.88
C ALA A 566 -10.23 5.19 8.13
N LEU A 567 -11.36 5.31 7.43
CA LEU A 567 -12.31 6.41 7.61
C LEU A 567 -12.99 6.35 8.99
N ALA A 568 -13.28 5.16 9.53
CA ALA A 568 -13.82 4.99 10.87
C ALA A 568 -12.82 5.48 11.93
N ARG A 569 -11.53 5.13 11.80
CA ARG A 569 -10.46 5.62 12.68
C ARG A 569 -10.33 7.14 12.66
N VAL A 570 -10.30 7.72 11.46
CA VAL A 570 -10.17 9.18 11.29
C VAL A 570 -11.41 9.88 11.81
N GLY A 571 -12.59 9.33 11.53
CA GLY A 571 -13.87 9.84 12.00
C GLY A 571 -13.97 9.87 13.52
N GLU A 572 -13.58 8.79 14.21
CA GLU A 572 -13.54 8.73 15.67
C GLU A 572 -12.63 9.80 16.26
N LEU A 573 -11.40 9.95 15.74
CA LEU A 573 -10.46 10.99 16.19
C LEU A 573 -11.03 12.39 15.99
N TRP A 574 -11.65 12.63 14.83
CA TRP A 574 -12.22 13.93 14.50
C TRP A 574 -13.41 14.28 15.39
N LEU A 575 -14.34 13.34 15.57
CA LEU A 575 -15.52 13.54 16.40
C LEU A 575 -15.12 13.73 17.87
N ARG A 576 -14.13 12.98 18.38
CA ARG A 576 -13.55 13.16 19.73
C ARG A 576 -12.90 14.53 19.92
N ALA A 577 -12.28 15.10 18.89
CA ALA A 577 -11.71 16.45 18.94
C ALA A 577 -12.78 17.56 18.80
N GLY A 578 -14.00 17.21 18.37
CA GLY A 578 -15.12 18.13 18.21
C GLY A 578 -15.75 18.60 19.53
N GLY A 579 -16.78 19.44 19.41
CA GLY A 579 -17.62 19.85 20.53
C GLY A 579 -18.48 18.70 21.09
N ALA A 580 -19.08 18.89 22.27
CA ALA A 580 -19.87 17.86 22.95
C ALA A 580 -20.96 17.24 22.05
N SER A 581 -21.67 18.05 21.26
CA SER A 581 -22.69 17.57 20.32
C SER A 581 -22.16 16.58 19.26
N MET A 582 -20.89 16.68 18.86
CA MET A 582 -20.28 15.74 17.91
C MET A 582 -19.72 14.51 18.63
N ARG A 583 -19.05 14.73 19.76
CA ARG A 583 -18.47 13.66 20.61
C ARG A 583 -19.52 12.66 21.08
N ASP A 584 -20.67 13.17 21.49
CA ASP A 584 -21.74 12.39 22.10
C ASP A 584 -22.84 12.02 21.08
N SER A 585 -22.56 12.17 19.78
CA SER A 585 -23.50 11.81 18.72
C SER A 585 -23.64 10.30 18.57
N ALA A 586 -24.80 9.84 18.07
CA ALA A 586 -25.01 8.44 17.73
C ALA A 586 -24.01 7.95 16.68
N GLY A 587 -23.61 8.83 15.76
CA GLY A 587 -22.57 8.53 14.75
C GLY A 587 -21.19 8.32 15.37
N ALA A 588 -20.80 9.10 16.40
CA ALA A 588 -19.52 8.90 17.09
C ALA A 588 -19.44 7.52 17.75
N ARG A 589 -20.48 7.11 18.50
CA ARG A 589 -20.55 5.79 19.14
C ARG A 589 -20.57 4.64 18.14
N LEU A 590 -21.29 4.81 17.03
CA LEU A 590 -21.30 3.85 15.92
C LEU A 590 -19.90 3.67 15.32
N LEU A 591 -19.19 4.76 15.03
CA LEU A 591 -17.86 4.72 14.43
C LEU A 591 -16.79 4.18 15.37
N GLU A 592 -16.87 4.49 16.67
CA GLU A 592 -16.02 3.89 17.71
C GLU A 592 -16.20 2.36 17.75
N ARG A 593 -17.45 1.89 17.73
CA ARG A 593 -17.74 0.45 17.69
C ARG A 593 -17.28 -0.19 16.37
N ALA A 594 -17.41 0.50 15.24
CA ALA A 594 -16.94 0.03 13.95
C ALA A 594 -15.41 -0.02 13.88
N HIS A 595 -14.70 0.93 14.50
CA HIS A 595 -13.25 0.90 14.62
C HIS A 595 -12.78 -0.27 15.49
N ALA A 596 -13.47 -0.53 16.61
CA ALA A 596 -13.14 -1.59 17.55
C ALA A 596 -13.54 -3.00 17.05
N ALA A 597 -14.36 -3.10 16.01
CA ALA A 597 -14.77 -4.38 15.46
C ALA A 597 -13.55 -5.16 14.92
N PRO A 598 -13.35 -6.43 15.30
CA PRO A 598 -12.23 -7.22 14.81
C PRO A 598 -12.31 -7.35 13.29
N ALA A 599 -11.18 -7.20 12.59
CA ALA A 599 -11.07 -7.58 11.19
C ALA A 599 -11.43 -9.07 11.09
N ALA A 600 -12.54 -9.39 10.43
CA ALA A 600 -13.17 -10.71 10.36
C ALA A 600 -12.15 -11.87 10.29
N SER A 601 -11.96 -12.58 11.40
CA SER A 601 -11.05 -13.74 11.50
C SER A 601 -11.79 -15.09 11.45
N SER A 602 -13.12 -15.09 11.31
CA SER A 602 -13.94 -16.32 11.26
C SER A 602 -14.83 -16.40 10.01
N ALA A 603 -15.08 -17.61 9.53
CA ALA A 603 -15.90 -17.89 8.35
C ALA A 603 -17.36 -17.40 8.46
N ALA A 604 -17.90 -17.27 9.67
CA ALA A 604 -19.24 -16.70 9.91
C ALA A 604 -19.25 -15.16 9.98
N SER A 605 -18.09 -14.54 10.25
CA SER A 605 -17.86 -13.08 10.20
C SER A 605 -17.42 -12.56 8.82
N ALA A 606 -17.24 -13.46 7.85
CA ALA A 606 -16.59 -13.17 6.56
C ALA A 606 -17.33 -12.15 5.67
N LEU A 607 -18.59 -11.80 6.00
CA LEU A 607 -19.42 -10.87 5.24
C LEU A 607 -19.69 -9.54 5.96
N SER A 608 -19.20 -9.31 7.18
CA SER A 608 -19.21 -7.97 7.79
C SER A 608 -17.84 -7.33 7.54
N GLY A 609 -17.83 -6.17 6.93
CA GLY A 609 -16.58 -5.52 6.56
C GLY A 609 -16.79 -4.03 6.49
N VAL A 610 -16.31 -3.30 7.51
CA VAL A 610 -16.41 -1.84 7.66
C VAL A 610 -16.14 -1.10 6.34
N HIS A 611 -17.17 -0.89 5.51
CA HIS A 611 -17.04 -0.43 4.12
C HIS A 611 -17.04 1.09 4.02
N ALA A 612 -16.33 1.62 3.03
CA ALA A 612 -16.17 3.07 2.85
C ALA A 612 -17.51 3.80 2.74
N ALA A 613 -18.45 3.30 1.94
CA ALA A 613 -19.73 3.98 1.70
C ALA A 613 -20.62 4.08 2.95
N THR A 614 -20.72 3.01 3.74
CA THR A 614 -21.54 2.94 4.96
C THR A 614 -20.92 3.79 6.08
N VAL A 615 -19.59 3.77 6.21
CA VAL A 615 -18.86 4.64 7.15
C VAL A 615 -18.95 6.11 6.73
N PHE A 616 -18.81 6.42 5.44
CA PHE A 616 -18.88 7.78 4.93
C PHE A 616 -20.24 8.41 5.20
N GLY A 617 -21.33 7.68 4.95
CA GLY A 617 -22.69 8.15 5.27
C GLY A 617 -22.89 8.43 6.76
N ALA A 618 -22.44 7.52 7.62
CA ALA A 618 -22.52 7.67 9.07
C ALA A 618 -21.70 8.86 9.60
N LEU A 619 -20.46 9.01 9.10
CA LEU A 619 -19.58 10.13 9.47
C LEU A 619 -20.13 11.46 8.97
N ALA A 620 -20.61 11.53 7.73
CA ALA A 620 -21.22 12.73 7.18
C ALA A 620 -22.43 13.20 8.02
N ALA A 621 -23.26 12.26 8.50
CA ALA A 621 -24.35 12.59 9.42
C ALA A 621 -23.85 13.14 10.76
N ALA A 622 -22.83 12.50 11.35
CA ALA A 622 -22.21 12.96 12.60
C ALA A 622 -21.56 14.36 12.49
N LEU A 623 -21.08 14.69 11.29
CA LEU A 623 -20.52 16.00 10.95
C LEU A 623 -21.58 17.01 10.51
N ALA A 624 -22.87 16.70 10.65
CA ALA A 624 -23.96 17.56 10.19
C ALA A 624 -23.80 18.02 8.73
N VAL A 625 -23.27 17.14 7.86
CA VAL A 625 -23.27 17.33 6.41
C VAL A 625 -24.64 16.87 5.89
N PRO A 626 -25.36 17.67 5.08
CA PRO A 626 -26.65 17.27 4.54
C PRO A 626 -26.58 15.98 3.70
N PRO A 627 -27.67 15.18 3.65
CA PRO A 627 -27.66 13.86 3.00
C PRO A 627 -27.33 13.95 1.51
N THR A 628 -27.89 14.92 0.79
CA THR A 628 -27.61 15.15 -0.64
C THR A 628 -26.16 15.56 -0.88
N ALA A 629 -25.59 16.40 0.00
CA ALA A 629 -24.19 16.78 -0.05
C ALA A 629 -23.27 15.58 0.23
N ALA A 630 -23.62 14.71 1.19
CA ALA A 630 -22.86 13.51 1.52
C ALA A 630 -22.80 12.51 0.33
N VAL A 631 -23.92 12.26 -0.34
CA VAL A 631 -23.98 11.37 -1.52
C VAL A 631 -23.11 11.92 -2.66
N ARG A 632 -23.28 13.20 -2.99
CA ARG A 632 -22.49 13.88 -4.04
C ARG A 632 -21.00 13.91 -3.71
N ALA A 633 -20.65 14.13 -2.45
CA ALA A 633 -19.27 14.13 -1.97
C ALA A 633 -18.61 12.75 -2.14
N HIS A 634 -19.29 11.67 -1.74
CA HIS A 634 -18.78 10.32 -1.92
C HIS A 634 -18.60 9.97 -3.40
N ALA A 635 -19.57 10.33 -4.25
CA ALA A 635 -19.48 10.13 -5.69
C ALA A 635 -18.30 10.91 -6.32
N PHE A 636 -18.07 12.14 -5.87
CA PHE A 636 -16.92 12.95 -6.28
C PHE A 636 -15.59 12.31 -5.86
N VAL A 637 -15.47 11.86 -4.61
CA VAL A 637 -14.27 11.18 -4.10
C VAL A 637 -13.95 9.96 -4.96
N GLY A 638 -14.93 9.11 -5.27
CA GLY A 638 -14.72 7.95 -6.13
C GLY A 638 -14.26 8.29 -7.55
N ALA A 639 -14.86 9.32 -8.17
CA ALA A 639 -14.46 9.78 -9.50
C ALA A 639 -13.04 10.39 -9.52
N ARG A 640 -12.72 11.20 -8.51
CA ARG A 640 -11.39 11.80 -8.32
C ARG A 640 -10.33 10.73 -8.12
N ASP A 641 -10.60 9.72 -7.30
CA ASP A 641 -9.64 8.66 -6.99
C ASP A 641 -9.35 7.80 -8.23
N ALA A 642 -10.36 7.48 -9.04
CA ALA A 642 -10.18 6.80 -10.33
C ALA A 642 -9.32 7.63 -11.31
N LEU A 643 -9.58 8.94 -11.41
CA LEU A 643 -8.79 9.84 -12.25
C LEU A 643 -7.34 9.97 -11.75
N SER A 644 -7.15 10.03 -10.43
CA SER A 644 -5.83 10.04 -9.79
C SER A 644 -5.05 8.75 -10.09
N ALA A 645 -5.74 7.60 -10.10
CA ALA A 645 -5.14 6.34 -10.51
C ALA A 645 -4.74 6.34 -12.00
N ALA A 646 -5.57 6.90 -12.90
CA ALA A 646 -5.22 7.04 -14.32
C ALA A 646 -3.95 7.90 -14.53
N ILE A 647 -3.79 8.99 -13.77
CA ILE A 647 -2.56 9.80 -13.81
C ILE A 647 -1.35 8.98 -13.35
N ARG A 648 -1.48 8.25 -12.24
CA ARG A 648 -0.40 7.40 -11.69
C ARG A 648 -0.03 6.24 -12.60
N LEU A 649 -0.98 5.75 -13.39
CA LEU A 649 -0.77 4.75 -14.42
C LEU A 649 -0.19 5.36 -15.71
N ASP A 650 -0.03 6.67 -15.81
CA ASP A 650 0.41 7.35 -17.03
C ASP A 650 -0.55 7.05 -18.21
N LEU A 651 -1.85 7.08 -17.93
CA LEU A 651 -2.94 7.00 -18.92
C LEU A 651 -3.49 8.38 -19.29
N VAL A 652 -3.40 9.34 -18.36
CA VAL A 652 -3.91 10.71 -18.49
C VAL A 652 -2.88 11.66 -17.90
N GLY A 653 -2.52 12.72 -18.62
CA GLY A 653 -1.64 13.78 -18.10
C GLY A 653 -2.35 14.64 -17.04
N PRO A 654 -1.65 15.19 -16.03
CA PRO A 654 -2.27 15.96 -14.95
C PRO A 654 -3.11 17.16 -15.42
N LEU A 655 -2.71 17.83 -16.51
CA LEU A 655 -3.47 18.97 -17.05
C LEU A 655 -4.75 18.51 -17.77
N HIS A 656 -4.65 17.46 -18.59
CA HIS A 656 -5.82 16.89 -19.27
C HIS A 656 -6.82 16.27 -18.27
N ALA A 657 -6.35 15.80 -17.12
CA ALA A 657 -7.21 15.32 -16.06
C ALA A 657 -8.20 16.39 -15.56
N VAL A 658 -7.80 17.67 -15.54
CA VAL A 658 -8.68 18.77 -15.14
C VAL A 658 -9.89 18.88 -16.08
N GLU A 659 -9.66 18.74 -17.39
CA GLU A 659 -10.72 18.75 -18.40
C GLU A 659 -11.65 17.55 -18.24
N LEU A 660 -11.09 16.35 -18.04
CA LEU A 660 -11.86 15.12 -17.87
C LEU A 660 -12.72 15.14 -16.61
N MET A 661 -12.32 15.84 -15.55
CA MET A 661 -13.07 15.92 -14.29
C MET A 661 -14.51 16.41 -14.50
N ALA A 662 -14.73 17.35 -15.42
CA ALA A 662 -16.07 17.84 -15.74
C ALA A 662 -16.96 16.73 -16.34
N SER A 663 -16.43 15.91 -17.25
CA SER A 663 -17.14 14.78 -17.82
C SER A 663 -17.40 13.68 -16.79
N LEU A 664 -16.45 13.42 -15.89
CA LEU A 664 -16.63 12.45 -14.80
C LEU A 664 -17.69 12.88 -13.80
N ARG A 665 -17.76 14.17 -13.49
CA ARG A 665 -18.84 14.74 -12.68
C ARG A 665 -20.21 14.44 -13.29
N ALA A 666 -20.38 14.66 -14.60
CA ALA A 666 -21.63 14.38 -15.29
C ALA A 666 -22.00 12.88 -15.21
N ALA A 667 -21.02 12.00 -15.43
CA ALA A 667 -21.23 10.56 -15.34
C ALA A 667 -21.57 10.07 -13.92
N ALA A 668 -20.92 10.63 -12.89
CA ALA A 668 -21.24 10.35 -11.50
C ALA A 668 -22.67 10.80 -11.15
N ALA A 669 -23.07 12.00 -11.58
CA ALA A 669 -24.41 12.54 -11.38
C ALA A 669 -25.49 11.70 -12.09
N ASP A 670 -25.21 11.14 -13.27
CA ASP A 670 -26.09 10.17 -13.92
C ASP A 670 -26.28 8.91 -13.07
N GLY A 671 -25.21 8.41 -12.46
CA GLY A 671 -25.24 7.24 -11.58
C GLY A 671 -26.06 7.49 -10.32
N GLU A 672 -25.87 8.65 -9.68
CA GLU A 672 -26.65 9.12 -8.53
C GLU A 672 -28.14 9.17 -8.85
N ARG A 673 -28.53 9.87 -9.93
CA ARG A 673 -29.93 9.95 -10.37
C ARG A 673 -30.54 8.58 -10.66
N ALA A 674 -29.77 7.68 -11.26
CA ALA A 674 -30.23 6.33 -11.55
C ALA A 674 -30.47 5.51 -10.26
N ALA A 675 -29.59 5.65 -9.26
CA ALA A 675 -29.75 5.02 -7.95
C ALA A 675 -30.96 5.58 -7.20
N GLU A 676 -31.09 6.90 -7.17
CA GLU A 676 -32.20 7.58 -6.52
C GLU A 676 -33.54 7.16 -7.16
N HIS A 677 -33.62 7.19 -8.49
CA HIS A 677 -34.83 6.80 -9.21
C HIS A 677 -35.19 5.31 -8.98
N ALA A 678 -34.20 4.42 -8.88
CA ALA A 678 -34.43 3.02 -8.53
C ALA A 678 -34.98 2.87 -7.10
N ALA A 679 -34.39 3.55 -6.12
CA ALA A 679 -34.84 3.54 -4.74
C ALA A 679 -36.26 4.11 -4.60
N ARG A 680 -36.54 5.29 -5.19
CA ARG A 680 -37.87 5.93 -5.14
C ARG A 680 -38.96 5.02 -5.69
N ARG A 681 -38.72 4.39 -6.85
CA ARG A 681 -39.67 3.42 -7.43
C ARG A 681 -39.94 2.25 -6.49
N ALA A 682 -38.89 1.70 -5.89
CA ALA A 682 -39.03 0.55 -4.99
C ALA A 682 -39.80 0.91 -3.71
N ILE A 683 -39.53 2.08 -3.14
CA ILE A 683 -40.21 2.62 -1.95
C ILE A 683 -41.70 2.87 -2.24
N VAL A 684 -42.02 3.48 -3.39
CA VAL A 684 -43.41 3.70 -3.81
C VAL A 684 -44.14 2.37 -3.98
N ARG A 685 -43.53 1.39 -4.66
CA ARG A 685 -44.12 0.05 -4.82
C ARG A 685 -44.34 -0.67 -3.49
N ALA A 686 -43.53 -0.37 -2.49
CA ALA A 686 -43.66 -0.93 -1.15
C ALA A 686 -44.68 -0.18 -0.27
N GLY A 687 -45.32 0.89 -0.78
CA GLY A 687 -46.26 1.69 0.00
C GLY A 687 -45.60 2.51 1.12
N LEU A 688 -44.29 2.78 1.00
CA LEU A 688 -43.50 3.49 2.01
C LEU A 688 -43.15 4.93 1.61
N ALA A 689 -43.79 5.45 0.57
CA ALA A 689 -43.57 6.84 0.15
C ALA A 689 -44.10 7.80 1.23
N PRO A 690 -43.30 8.81 1.63
CA PRO A 690 -43.75 9.82 2.58
C PRO A 690 -44.87 10.66 1.96
N ARG A 691 -45.63 11.36 2.82
CA ARG A 691 -46.65 12.30 2.36
C ARG A 691 -45.96 13.39 1.51
N PRO A 692 -46.37 13.59 0.25
CA PRO A 692 -45.75 14.60 -0.60
C PRO A 692 -46.00 16.01 -0.06
N ALA A 693 -45.10 16.93 -0.39
CA ALA A 693 -45.26 18.36 -0.13
C ALA A 693 -46.47 18.93 -0.90
N ALA A 694 -46.80 20.19 -0.64
CA ALA A 694 -47.94 20.86 -1.28
C ALA A 694 -47.85 20.93 -2.81
N ASP A 695 -46.63 20.86 -3.37
CA ASP A 695 -46.34 20.80 -4.80
C ASP A 695 -46.39 19.38 -5.39
N GLY A 696 -46.75 18.37 -4.58
CA GLY A 696 -46.80 16.97 -4.99
C GLY A 696 -45.45 16.25 -5.00
N THR A 697 -44.35 16.89 -4.61
CA THR A 697 -43.00 16.30 -4.64
C THR A 697 -42.57 15.73 -3.27
N TRP A 698 -41.58 14.84 -3.27
CA TRP A 698 -40.94 14.33 -2.05
C TRP A 698 -39.49 13.92 -2.30
N GLU A 699 -38.63 14.08 -1.29
CA GLU A 699 -37.20 13.78 -1.35
C GLU A 699 -36.89 12.36 -0.86
N LEU A 700 -35.93 11.69 -1.50
CA LEU A 700 -35.50 10.36 -1.05
C LEU A 700 -35.05 10.37 0.42
N SER A 701 -34.38 11.45 0.87
CA SER A 701 -33.94 11.61 2.26
C SER A 701 -35.09 11.53 3.26
N ASP A 702 -36.28 12.03 2.91
CA ASP A 702 -37.43 12.06 3.82
C ASP A 702 -37.96 10.64 4.05
N ALA A 703 -38.08 9.85 2.98
CA ALA A 703 -38.48 8.45 3.05
C ALA A 703 -37.48 7.61 3.86
N LEU A 704 -36.18 7.83 3.61
CA LEU A 704 -35.11 7.13 4.29
C LEU A 704 -35.04 7.52 5.77
N ALA A 705 -35.27 8.77 6.13
CA ALA A 705 -35.30 9.20 7.53
C ALA A 705 -36.50 8.58 8.28
N ALA A 706 -37.67 8.53 7.62
CA ALA A 706 -38.91 8.06 8.24
C ALA A 706 -38.98 6.55 8.47
N SER A 707 -38.30 5.72 7.66
CA SER A 707 -38.49 4.27 7.70
C SER A 707 -37.22 3.46 7.50
N ARG A 708 -36.94 2.56 8.47
CA ARG A 708 -35.93 1.49 8.33
C ARG A 708 -36.22 0.61 7.11
N ALA A 709 -37.48 0.27 6.86
CA ALA A 709 -37.85 -0.54 5.71
C ALA A 709 -37.53 0.16 4.39
N ALA A 710 -37.73 1.48 4.30
CA ALA A 710 -37.34 2.27 3.12
C ALA A 710 -35.81 2.25 2.91
N ARG A 711 -35.02 2.35 3.99
CA ARG A 711 -33.54 2.25 3.93
C ARG A 711 -33.06 0.90 3.41
N LEU A 712 -33.66 -0.20 3.88
CA LEU A 712 -33.34 -1.55 3.43
C LEU A 712 -33.74 -1.81 1.97
N ILE A 713 -34.91 -1.30 1.56
CA ILE A 713 -35.38 -1.42 0.17
C ILE A 713 -34.48 -0.61 -0.77
N ALA A 714 -34.06 0.60 -0.38
CA ALA A 714 -33.17 1.41 -1.20
C ALA A 714 -31.85 0.68 -1.51
N VAL A 715 -31.21 0.09 -0.51
CA VAL A 715 -29.93 -0.63 -0.72
C VAL A 715 -30.11 -1.96 -1.46
N ARG A 716 -31.27 -2.63 -1.34
CA ARG A 716 -31.57 -3.86 -2.11
C ARG A 716 -31.63 -3.60 -3.62
N HIS A 717 -31.96 -2.38 -4.03
CA HIS A 717 -32.01 -1.96 -5.43
C HIS A 717 -30.74 -1.22 -5.90
N ALA A 718 -29.72 -1.13 -5.04
CA ALA A 718 -28.40 -0.64 -5.43
C ALA A 718 -27.74 -1.62 -6.40
N ALA A 719 -27.10 -1.11 -7.44
CA ALA A 719 -26.42 -1.93 -8.44
C ALA A 719 -25.32 -1.15 -9.16
N GLY A 720 -24.24 -1.85 -9.50
CA GLY A 720 -23.26 -1.35 -10.47
C GLY A 720 -23.88 -1.14 -11.86
N ALA A 721 -23.21 -0.33 -12.69
CA ALA A 721 -23.60 -0.06 -14.07
C ALA A 721 -22.52 -0.42 -15.10
N ALA A 722 -21.48 -1.13 -14.68
CA ALA A 722 -20.34 -1.46 -15.55
C ALA A 722 -19.85 -2.91 -15.37
N PRO A 723 -20.61 -3.92 -15.83
CA PRO A 723 -20.27 -5.33 -15.64
C PRO A 723 -18.91 -5.73 -16.24
N VAL A 724 -18.49 -5.05 -17.31
CA VAL A 724 -17.15 -5.21 -17.90
C VAL A 724 -16.07 -4.75 -16.92
N LEU A 725 -16.25 -3.59 -16.28
CA LEU A 725 -15.29 -3.10 -15.29
C LEU A 725 -15.25 -4.00 -14.06
N ASP A 726 -16.39 -4.52 -13.62
CA ASP A 726 -16.46 -5.43 -12.48
C ASP A 726 -15.67 -6.73 -12.75
N THR A 727 -15.73 -7.24 -13.99
CA THR A 727 -14.93 -8.40 -14.42
C THR A 727 -13.45 -8.07 -14.51
N LEU A 728 -13.10 -6.92 -15.11
CA LEU A 728 -11.70 -6.51 -15.29
C LEU A 728 -11.01 -6.22 -13.97
N HIS A 729 -11.72 -5.65 -13.02
CA HIS A 729 -11.16 -5.30 -11.72
C HIS A 729 -11.01 -6.56 -10.84
N ALA A 730 -11.80 -7.62 -11.04
CA ALA A 730 -11.48 -8.95 -10.47
C ALA A 730 -10.17 -9.54 -11.02
N CYS A 731 -9.76 -9.19 -12.25
CA CYS A 731 -8.47 -9.60 -12.80
C CYS A 731 -7.25 -8.92 -12.15
N HIS A 732 -7.45 -7.96 -11.23
CA HIS A 732 -6.32 -7.27 -10.57
C HIS A 732 -5.42 -8.22 -9.77
N ASP A 733 -6.01 -9.24 -9.14
CA ASP A 733 -5.23 -10.26 -8.43
C ASP A 733 -4.40 -11.13 -9.38
N LEU A 734 -4.70 -11.12 -10.69
CA LEU A 734 -4.01 -11.91 -11.72
C LEU A 734 -2.78 -11.20 -12.31
N LEU A 735 -2.51 -9.95 -11.93
CA LEU A 735 -1.48 -9.13 -12.55
C LEU A 735 -0.05 -9.57 -12.20
N GLU A 736 0.86 -9.49 -13.18
CA GLU A 736 2.29 -9.84 -13.01
C GLU A 736 2.98 -8.91 -12.00
N MET A 737 2.66 -7.62 -12.03
CA MET A 737 3.11 -6.59 -11.10
C MET A 737 1.94 -5.68 -10.76
N ARG A 738 1.88 -5.20 -9.51
CA ARG A 738 0.84 -4.29 -9.03
C ARG A 738 1.44 -3.01 -8.49
N LEU A 739 0.90 -1.88 -8.93
CA LEU A 739 1.18 -0.54 -8.39
C LEU A 739 0.14 -0.12 -7.37
N PHE A 740 -1.06 -0.72 -7.41
CA PHE A 740 -2.18 -0.45 -6.51
C PHE A 740 -2.48 -1.67 -5.63
N GLN A 741 -3.08 -1.43 -4.47
CA GLN A 741 -3.43 -2.44 -3.45
C GLN A 741 -4.93 -2.75 -3.46
N THR A 742 -5.58 -2.78 -4.64
CA THR A 742 -7.00 -3.19 -4.74
C THR A 742 -7.20 -4.61 -4.27
#